data_AF-A0A6J0HWW9-F1
#
_entry.id   AF-A0A6J0HWW9-F1
#
_cell.length_a   1.000
_cell.length_b   1.000
_cell.length_c   1.000
_cell.angle_alpha   90.00
_cell.angle_beta   90.00
_cell.angle_gamma   90.00
#
_symmetry.space_group_name_H-M   'P 1'
#
loop_
_entity.id
_entity.type
_entity.pdbx_description
1 polymer ?
#
loop_
_entity_poly.entity_id
_entity_poly.type
_entity_poly.pdbx_seq_one_letter_code
_entity_poly.pdbx_strand_id
1 'polypeptide(L)'
;MQFLGRLVNTINSVTQIFSNPYRVKEVPAAEYAGHTCLREEGRVALYKNSIARSWDCLLVNPQSPQVAFRLFQLDNEADALLLFEQYARQLRPFYESSCQPLSLEELQQLSDVLRSHPSWSAAHVAVEFGRRESFRHNHILSCVNSTDSEDGCTPLHLACRKGDMECLLELLECHARVDITDRNGETVFHYAVRGSNPQIIELLGRTPTTGLDHLNHEGLTALHLACQLGKEDMVRSLLKCRASCSVVGMLGYPIHTALKFSHKGCAQAILEVDASQVCSKDPRYEATPLHWAKKAEMTRLLLEYGSQVNVTSRTADMALHIAVQRGRFDCAMVLLTHGAHTNARGQNGNTPLHLAMKHDHLDMIKAIVVFGGDIEIPNDFGETPGLLAARSSKGYQDVLYVSATLGQLLKAPDVVDMPSEDRRNQDRLLCLDGGGIRGLVLIQLLLAIEKAAGRPIREIFDWIAGTSTGGILALAIVHGKSMDYMRCLYFRMKDMVFQGSRPYESEPLDEFLKKEFGENTKMTDVRKPKVMVTGTLCDRQPAELHLFRNYPVPETKTSTEYKTSASFKPLTQPEDQLVWRAARCSGAAPTYFRPIGRFLDGGLLANNPTLDAMAEIHEYNKTLIKKGRRQEVRKLGLVVSLGTGKPPQIPVSSVDVFRPSNPWELAKTVFGARELGKMVVDCCTDADGPAVDRARAWCEMTDVPYFRLSPQLHTEVMLDEVNDTVLVNALWDTQLYIYQHREQFEQLVQHLCR
;
A
#
# COMPACT_ATOMS: atom_id res chain seq x y z
N MET A 1 2.58 46.83 61.52
CA MET A 1 1.28 46.17 61.80
C MET A 1 0.11 46.68 60.95
N GLN A 2 0.03 47.96 60.54
CA GLN A 2 -1.08 48.44 59.69
C GLN A 2 -0.94 48.16 58.18
N PHE A 3 0.28 47.88 57.68
CA PHE A 3 0.52 47.60 56.26
C PHE A 3 0.10 46.17 55.85
N LEU A 4 0.29 45.19 56.74
CA LEU A 4 -0.15 43.80 56.55
C LEU A 4 -1.68 43.67 56.57
N GLY A 5 -2.39 44.43 57.42
CA GLY A 5 -3.85 44.42 57.46
C GLY A 5 -4.49 45.01 56.20
N ARG A 6 -3.88 46.02 55.57
CA ARG A 6 -4.34 46.52 54.26
C ARG A 6 -4.01 45.56 53.13
N LEU A 7 -2.84 44.91 53.13
CA LEU A 7 -2.50 43.92 52.10
C LEU A 7 -3.44 42.69 52.16
N VAL A 8 -3.77 42.19 53.36
CA VAL A 8 -4.71 41.07 53.54
C VAL A 8 -6.14 41.45 53.14
N ASN A 9 -6.58 42.68 53.42
CA ASN A 9 -7.90 43.16 52.99
C ASN A 9 -7.96 43.50 51.49
N THR A 10 -6.86 43.93 50.88
CA THR A 10 -6.76 44.12 49.43
C THR A 10 -6.64 42.77 48.71
N ILE A 11 -5.97 41.78 49.29
CA ILE A 11 -5.94 40.41 48.74
C ILE A 11 -7.31 39.74 48.90
N ASN A 12 -8.01 39.90 50.02
CA ASN A 12 -9.38 39.38 50.19
C ASN A 12 -10.39 40.04 49.24
N SER A 13 -10.29 41.36 49.02
CA SER A 13 -11.15 42.06 48.06
C SER A 13 -10.81 41.76 46.60
N VAL A 14 -9.52 41.57 46.27
CA VAL A 14 -9.10 41.10 44.93
C VAL A 14 -9.49 39.63 44.70
N THR A 15 -9.47 38.77 45.72
CA THR A 15 -10.00 37.39 45.60
C THR A 15 -11.53 37.34 45.48
N GLN A 16 -12.27 38.35 45.93
CA GLN A 16 -13.72 38.46 45.68
C GLN A 16 -14.04 38.99 44.28
N ILE A 17 -13.19 39.87 43.72
CA ILE A 17 -13.33 40.36 42.34
C ILE A 17 -13.05 39.24 41.31
N PHE A 18 -12.25 38.23 41.67
CA PHE A 18 -11.94 37.06 40.84
C PHE A 18 -12.58 35.76 41.33
N SER A 19 -13.52 35.79 42.30
CA SER A 19 -14.19 34.57 42.76
C SER A 19 -15.28 34.17 41.77
N ASN A 20 -15.10 33.04 41.09
CA ASN A 20 -16.14 32.42 40.28
C ASN A 20 -17.44 32.28 41.11
N PRO A 21 -18.55 32.94 40.71
CA PRO A 21 -19.81 32.91 41.46
C PRO A 21 -20.43 31.51 41.55
N TYR A 22 -19.99 30.58 40.70
CA TYR A 22 -20.45 29.19 40.65
C TYR A 22 -19.49 28.20 41.33
N ARG A 23 -18.53 28.69 42.11
CA ARG A 23 -17.58 27.82 42.84
C ARG A 23 -18.22 27.27 44.09
N VAL A 24 -18.30 25.94 44.18
CA VAL A 24 -18.80 25.22 45.32
C VAL A 24 -17.85 25.37 46.50
N LYS A 25 -18.38 25.82 47.65
CA LYS A 25 -17.61 26.01 48.89
C LYS A 25 -18.30 25.34 50.06
N GLU A 26 -17.53 24.66 50.89
CA GLU A 26 -17.99 24.18 52.18
C GLU A 26 -18.12 25.37 53.15
N VAL A 27 -19.28 25.54 53.75
CA VAL A 27 -19.63 26.65 54.63
C VAL A 27 -20.38 26.15 55.87
N PRO A 28 -20.11 26.70 57.07
CA PRO A 28 -20.88 26.35 58.26
C PRO A 28 -22.34 26.79 58.11
N ALA A 29 -23.30 25.90 58.37
CA ALA A 29 -24.73 26.23 58.27
C ALA A 29 -25.14 27.37 59.24
N ALA A 30 -24.43 27.51 60.35
CA ALA A 30 -24.64 28.57 61.33
C ALA A 30 -24.35 29.99 60.80
N GLU A 31 -23.52 30.14 59.78
CA GLU A 31 -23.19 31.45 59.17
C GLU A 31 -24.40 32.10 58.47
N TYR A 32 -25.41 31.29 58.11
CA TYR A 32 -26.60 31.71 57.39
C TYR A 32 -27.85 31.83 58.26
N ALA A 33 -27.73 31.60 59.58
CA ALA A 33 -28.83 31.78 60.52
C ALA A 33 -29.33 33.24 60.59
N GLY A 34 -28.52 34.21 60.16
CA GLY A 34 -28.88 35.64 60.07
C GLY A 34 -29.38 36.09 58.70
N HIS A 35 -29.42 35.21 57.70
CA HIS A 35 -29.83 35.52 56.33
C HIS A 35 -31.31 35.17 56.11
N THR A 36 -31.98 35.87 55.20
CA THR A 36 -33.40 35.59 54.92
C THR A 36 -33.53 34.39 53.98
N CYS A 37 -34.07 33.26 54.45
CA CYS A 37 -34.40 32.13 53.58
C CYS A 37 -35.59 32.51 52.68
N LEU A 38 -35.41 32.46 51.37
CA LEU A 38 -36.46 32.79 50.39
C LEU A 38 -37.26 31.57 49.95
N ARG A 39 -36.58 30.43 49.73
CA ARG A 39 -37.18 29.17 49.30
C ARG A 39 -36.35 27.99 49.81
N GLU A 40 -37.02 26.92 50.19
CA GLU A 40 -36.41 25.67 50.64
C GLU A 40 -37.14 24.48 50.01
N GLU A 41 -36.40 23.63 49.32
CA GLU A 41 -36.92 22.46 48.62
C GLU A 41 -36.03 21.24 48.87
N GLY A 42 -36.52 20.31 49.70
CA GLY A 42 -35.71 19.17 50.14
C GLY A 42 -34.55 19.65 51.01
N ARG A 43 -33.31 19.38 50.59
CA ARG A 43 -32.08 19.80 51.29
C ARG A 43 -31.38 21.00 50.64
N VAL A 44 -32.02 21.62 49.65
CA VAL A 44 -31.51 22.80 48.94
C VAL A 44 -32.29 24.03 49.40
N ALA A 45 -31.58 25.06 49.86
CA ALA A 45 -32.18 26.30 50.36
C ALA A 45 -31.52 27.54 49.72
N LEU A 46 -32.34 28.52 49.34
CA LEU A 46 -31.90 29.80 48.77
C LEU A 46 -31.98 30.90 49.83
N TYR A 47 -30.84 31.50 50.15
CA TYR A 47 -30.73 32.58 51.13
C TYR A 47 -30.45 33.92 50.45
N LYS A 48 -31.10 34.98 50.93
CA LYS A 48 -30.79 36.36 50.56
C LYS A 48 -29.84 36.96 51.57
N ASN A 49 -28.67 37.38 51.10
CA ASN A 49 -27.70 38.12 51.89
C ASN A 49 -27.95 39.64 51.73
N SER A 50 -28.65 40.23 52.70
CA SER A 50 -28.96 41.67 52.70
C SER A 50 -27.72 42.58 52.74
N ILE A 51 -26.59 42.07 53.26
CA ILE A 51 -25.34 42.83 53.41
C ILE A 51 -24.53 42.82 52.11
N ALA A 52 -24.40 41.65 51.49
CA ALA A 52 -23.63 41.47 50.25
C ALA A 52 -24.45 41.73 48.97
N ARG A 53 -25.78 41.92 49.08
CA ARG A 53 -26.72 41.97 47.95
C ARG A 53 -26.60 40.75 47.02
N SER A 54 -26.33 39.58 47.58
CA SER A 54 -26.22 38.31 46.85
C SER A 54 -27.28 37.31 47.28
N TRP A 55 -27.57 36.38 46.38
CA TRP A 55 -28.41 35.20 46.59
C TRP A 55 -27.52 33.96 46.59
N ASP A 56 -27.48 33.28 47.74
CA ASP A 56 -26.61 32.15 48.00
C ASP A 56 -27.45 30.87 48.06
N CYS A 57 -27.17 29.89 47.21
CA CYS A 57 -27.84 28.59 47.22
C CYS A 57 -27.02 27.57 48.01
N LEU A 58 -27.62 26.97 49.04
CA LEU A 58 -26.98 26.00 49.93
C LEU A 58 -27.57 24.61 49.77
N LEU A 59 -26.71 23.60 49.73
CA LEU A 59 -27.07 22.19 49.90
C LEU A 59 -26.59 21.72 51.28
N VAL A 60 -27.52 21.34 52.16
CA VAL A 60 -27.19 20.86 53.51
C VAL A 60 -26.68 19.41 53.44
N ASN A 61 -25.54 19.13 54.08
CA ASN A 61 -24.93 17.80 54.03
C ASN A 61 -25.84 16.74 54.70
N PRO A 62 -26.10 15.59 54.03
CA PRO A 62 -26.91 14.49 54.55
C PRO A 62 -26.55 13.97 55.94
N GLN A 63 -25.26 13.94 56.29
CA GLN A 63 -24.76 13.29 57.51
C GLN A 63 -24.37 14.29 58.61
N SER A 64 -24.12 15.55 58.24
CA SER A 64 -23.72 16.63 59.15
C SER A 64 -24.53 17.91 58.88
N PRO A 65 -25.69 18.11 59.56
CA PRO A 65 -26.53 19.29 59.33
C PRO A 65 -25.86 20.62 59.70
N GLN A 66 -24.68 20.57 60.34
CA GLN A 66 -23.84 21.73 60.68
C GLN A 66 -23.00 22.23 59.49
N VAL A 67 -22.84 21.41 58.43
CA VAL A 67 -22.04 21.72 57.24
C VAL A 67 -22.96 21.81 56.04
N ALA A 68 -22.87 22.91 55.30
CA ALA A 68 -23.58 23.12 54.04
C ALA A 68 -22.58 23.41 52.91
N PHE A 69 -22.96 23.08 51.69
CA PHE A 69 -22.21 23.41 50.49
C PHE A 69 -22.89 24.56 49.77
N ARG A 70 -22.22 25.71 49.66
CA ARG A 70 -22.68 26.82 48.82
C ARG A 70 -22.45 26.45 47.37
N LEU A 71 -23.52 26.27 46.60
CA LEU A 71 -23.49 25.86 45.19
C LEU A 71 -23.24 27.03 44.23
N PHE A 72 -23.85 28.18 44.50
CA PHE A 72 -23.63 29.43 43.77
C PHE A 72 -23.90 30.66 44.65
N GLN A 73 -23.34 31.79 44.24
CA GLN A 73 -23.56 33.13 44.78
C GLN A 73 -23.81 34.08 43.60
N LEU A 74 -25.04 34.56 43.45
CA LEU A 74 -25.45 35.41 42.33
C LEU A 74 -25.92 36.78 42.81
N ASP A 75 -25.80 37.78 41.94
CA ASP A 75 -26.19 39.17 42.23
C ASP A 75 -27.55 39.54 41.59
N ASN A 76 -28.19 38.59 40.89
CA ASN A 76 -29.51 38.76 40.25
C ASN A 76 -30.53 37.77 40.83
N GLU A 77 -31.66 38.30 41.31
CA GLU A 77 -32.74 37.54 41.92
C GLU A 77 -33.42 36.58 40.93
N ALA A 78 -33.66 37.02 39.70
CA ALA A 78 -34.39 36.23 38.70
C ALA A 78 -33.60 34.98 38.29
N ASP A 79 -32.30 35.14 38.02
CA ASP A 79 -31.42 34.03 37.63
C ASP A 79 -31.21 33.06 38.80
N ALA A 80 -31.09 33.58 40.03
CA ALA A 80 -30.95 32.76 41.23
C ALA A 80 -32.19 31.90 41.52
N LEU A 81 -33.40 32.43 41.30
CA LEU A 81 -34.64 31.68 41.46
C LEU A 81 -34.79 30.59 40.39
N LEU A 82 -34.44 30.89 39.13
CA LEU A 82 -34.51 29.92 38.03
C LEU A 82 -33.52 28.76 38.24
N LEU A 83 -32.26 29.07 38.57
CA LEU A 83 -31.24 28.07 38.87
C LEU A 83 -31.57 27.27 40.13
N PHE A 84 -32.16 27.90 41.15
CA PHE A 84 -32.62 27.21 42.35
C PHE A 84 -33.67 26.16 42.04
N GLU A 85 -34.71 26.49 41.26
CA GLU A 85 -35.75 25.52 40.87
C GLU A 85 -35.17 24.34 40.08
N GLN A 86 -34.21 24.61 39.18
CA GLN A 86 -33.52 23.58 38.42
C GLN A 86 -32.68 22.66 39.34
N TYR A 87 -31.86 23.25 40.20
CA TYR A 87 -30.96 22.53 41.11
C TYR A 87 -31.77 21.72 42.13
N ALA A 88 -32.81 22.31 42.74
CA ALA A 88 -33.66 21.64 43.70
C ALA A 88 -34.38 20.40 43.12
N ARG A 89 -34.76 20.43 41.83
CA ARG A 89 -35.37 19.29 41.15
C ARG A 89 -34.36 18.22 40.77
N GLN A 90 -33.22 18.63 40.20
CA GLN A 90 -32.26 17.70 39.61
C GLN A 90 -31.26 17.10 40.62
N LEU A 91 -30.98 17.76 41.75
CA LEU A 91 -30.03 17.28 42.76
C LEU A 91 -30.57 16.17 43.66
N ARG A 92 -31.89 16.12 43.87
CA ARG A 92 -32.57 15.16 44.79
C ARG A 92 -32.10 13.71 44.61
N PRO A 93 -32.08 13.15 43.38
CA PRO A 93 -31.71 11.75 43.18
C PRO A 93 -30.27 11.44 43.57
N PHE A 94 -29.35 12.41 43.56
CA PHE A 94 -27.92 12.19 43.76
C PHE A 94 -27.50 12.12 45.23
N TYR A 95 -28.22 12.82 46.13
CA TYR A 95 -27.94 12.76 47.56
C TYR A 95 -28.86 11.80 48.33
N GLU A 96 -29.98 11.36 47.75
CA GLU A 96 -30.90 10.39 48.37
C GLU A 96 -30.55 8.93 48.02
N SER A 97 -29.96 8.69 46.85
CA SER A 97 -29.61 7.34 46.38
C SER A 97 -28.32 6.78 46.97
N SER A 98 -27.35 7.62 47.34
CA SER A 98 -26.04 7.17 47.81
C SER A 98 -25.89 7.30 49.33
N CYS A 99 -25.42 6.23 49.98
CA CYS A 99 -25.07 6.25 51.41
C CYS A 99 -23.77 7.03 51.72
N GLN A 100 -22.96 7.37 50.69
CA GLN A 100 -21.72 8.15 50.82
C GLN A 100 -21.97 9.64 50.53
N PRO A 101 -21.36 10.57 51.29
CA PRO A 101 -21.51 12.00 51.06
C PRO A 101 -20.91 12.39 49.70
N LEU A 102 -21.56 13.34 49.01
CA LEU A 102 -20.99 13.98 47.83
C LEU A 102 -19.79 14.83 48.28
N SER A 103 -18.63 14.61 47.69
CA SER A 103 -17.45 15.44 47.93
C SER A 103 -17.60 16.84 47.31
N LEU A 104 -16.79 17.80 47.76
CA LEU A 104 -16.80 19.17 47.22
C LEU A 104 -16.52 19.20 45.70
N GLU A 105 -15.61 18.34 45.23
CA GLU A 105 -15.24 18.23 43.81
C GLU A 105 -16.38 17.65 42.98
N GLU A 106 -17.07 16.63 43.50
CA GLU A 106 -18.23 16.01 42.86
C GLU A 106 -19.41 16.97 42.73
N LEU A 107 -19.69 17.77 43.78
CA LEU A 107 -20.72 18.80 43.71
C LEU A 107 -20.36 19.93 42.74
N GLN A 108 -19.08 20.28 42.63
CA GLN A 108 -18.62 21.24 41.62
C GLN A 108 -18.87 20.71 40.21
N GLN A 109 -18.44 19.48 39.93
CA GLN A 109 -18.65 18.84 38.62
C GLN A 109 -20.13 18.75 38.27
N LEU A 110 -20.98 18.34 39.22
CA LEU A 110 -22.41 18.21 38.99
C LEU A 110 -23.08 19.58 38.79
N SER A 111 -22.69 20.60 39.57
CA SER A 111 -23.14 21.99 39.36
C SER A 111 -22.73 22.51 37.98
N ASP A 112 -21.50 22.20 37.53
CA ASP A 112 -21.01 22.60 36.22
C ASP A 112 -21.77 21.92 35.07
N VAL A 113 -22.12 20.63 35.21
CA VAL A 113 -22.94 19.88 34.22
C VAL A 113 -24.37 20.44 34.14
N LEU A 114 -25.01 20.71 35.28
CA LEU A 114 -26.35 21.30 35.33
C LEU A 114 -26.41 22.67 34.64
N ARG A 115 -25.32 23.43 34.76
CA ARG A 115 -25.20 24.75 34.15
C ARG A 115 -24.83 24.69 32.66
N SER A 116 -24.01 23.73 32.24
CA SER A 116 -23.64 23.59 30.83
C SER A 116 -24.77 23.01 29.98
N HIS A 117 -25.68 22.24 30.58
CA HIS A 117 -26.79 21.60 29.89
C HIS A 117 -28.13 21.80 30.64
N PRO A 118 -28.77 22.97 30.51
CA PRO A 118 -29.97 23.29 31.27
C PRO A 118 -31.21 22.46 30.86
N SER A 119 -31.19 21.91 29.64
CA SER A 119 -32.28 21.11 29.07
C SER A 119 -32.24 19.63 29.47
N TRP A 120 -31.15 19.16 30.08
CA TRP A 120 -30.97 17.77 30.45
C TRP A 120 -31.88 17.36 31.60
N SER A 121 -32.43 16.15 31.51
CA SER A 121 -33.16 15.53 32.63
C SER A 121 -32.18 15.01 33.70
N ALA A 122 -32.67 14.71 34.91
CA ALA A 122 -31.89 14.02 35.94
C ALA A 122 -31.20 12.73 35.47
N ALA A 123 -31.80 11.97 34.54
CA ALA A 123 -31.21 10.75 33.99
C ALA A 123 -29.99 11.02 33.07
N HIS A 124 -30.04 12.08 32.26
CA HIS A 124 -28.91 12.53 31.43
C HIS A 124 -27.73 12.96 32.31
N VAL A 125 -28.00 13.74 33.36
CA VAL A 125 -26.99 14.16 34.33
C VAL A 125 -26.39 12.96 35.08
N ALA A 126 -27.19 11.94 35.39
CA ALA A 126 -26.71 10.74 36.06
C ALA A 126 -25.69 9.95 35.22
N VAL A 127 -25.90 9.87 33.91
CA VAL A 127 -24.96 9.25 32.97
C VAL A 127 -23.68 10.07 32.84
N GLU A 128 -23.79 11.39 32.71
CA GLU A 128 -22.62 12.27 32.61
C GLU A 128 -21.77 12.17 33.88
N PHE A 129 -22.40 12.15 35.04
CA PHE A 129 -21.72 12.05 36.33
C PHE A 129 -21.17 10.65 36.63
N GLY A 130 -21.73 9.59 36.03
CA GLY A 130 -21.21 8.21 36.15
C GLY A 130 -21.51 7.52 37.48
N ARG A 131 -22.51 8.01 38.24
CA ARG A 131 -22.92 7.40 39.52
C ARG A 131 -24.09 6.44 39.35
N ARG A 132 -23.74 5.17 39.45
CA ARG A 132 -24.60 3.99 39.33
C ARG A 132 -25.81 3.95 40.27
N GLU A 133 -25.55 4.20 41.55
CA GLU A 133 -26.59 4.14 42.59
C GLU A 133 -27.78 5.09 42.31
N SER A 134 -27.54 6.18 41.59
CA SER A 134 -28.56 7.15 41.21
C SER A 134 -29.68 6.54 40.35
N PHE A 135 -29.39 5.54 39.52
CA PHE A 135 -30.40 4.93 38.64
C PHE A 135 -31.49 4.16 39.39
N ARG A 136 -31.27 3.81 40.67
CA ARG A 136 -32.28 3.18 41.54
C ARG A 136 -33.38 4.14 42.02
N HIS A 137 -33.20 5.44 41.82
CA HIS A 137 -34.13 6.45 42.29
C HIS A 137 -35.35 6.59 41.36
N ASN A 138 -36.57 6.58 41.91
CA ASN A 138 -37.83 6.65 41.15
C ASN A 138 -37.90 7.84 40.17
N HIS A 139 -37.33 8.99 40.55
CA HIS A 139 -37.29 10.16 39.67
C HIS A 139 -36.39 9.93 38.43
N ILE A 140 -35.25 9.25 38.57
CA ILE A 140 -34.40 8.93 37.43
C ILE A 140 -35.08 7.89 36.54
N LEU A 141 -35.67 6.84 37.14
CA LEU A 141 -36.45 5.82 36.41
C LEU A 141 -37.55 6.43 35.54
N SER A 142 -38.27 7.44 36.03
CA SER A 142 -39.30 8.15 35.26
C SER A 142 -38.76 8.92 34.05
N CYS A 143 -37.48 9.26 34.05
CA CYS A 143 -36.82 10.08 33.02
C CYS A 143 -35.86 9.28 32.13
N VAL A 144 -35.72 7.96 32.30
CA VAL A 144 -34.77 7.12 31.55
C VAL A 144 -34.95 7.21 30.03
N ASN A 145 -36.19 7.39 29.57
CA ASN A 145 -36.53 7.51 28.14
C ASN A 145 -36.86 8.96 27.73
N SER A 146 -36.55 9.96 28.56
CA SER A 146 -36.76 11.36 28.21
C SER A 146 -35.79 11.78 27.11
N THR A 147 -36.24 12.66 26.21
CA THR A 147 -35.42 13.26 25.16
C THR A 147 -35.06 14.69 25.52
N ASP A 148 -33.81 15.06 25.30
CA ASP A 148 -33.34 16.43 25.47
C ASP A 148 -34.00 17.42 24.49
N SER A 149 -34.06 18.69 24.85
CA SER A 149 -34.67 19.75 24.03
C SER A 149 -33.74 20.40 23.01
N GLU A 150 -32.42 20.14 23.05
CA GLU A 150 -31.47 20.66 22.05
C GLU A 150 -31.25 19.64 20.95
N ASP A 151 -30.80 18.43 21.31
CA ASP A 151 -30.42 17.38 20.35
C ASP A 151 -31.51 16.30 20.18
N GLY A 152 -32.47 16.21 21.10
CA GLY A 152 -33.38 15.06 21.17
C GLY A 152 -32.71 13.77 21.65
N CYS A 153 -31.50 13.87 22.22
CA CYS A 153 -30.77 12.71 22.72
C CYS A 153 -31.46 12.12 23.96
N THR A 154 -31.20 10.84 24.23
CA THR A 154 -31.68 10.15 25.43
C THR A 154 -30.50 9.88 26.36
N PRO A 155 -30.71 9.57 27.65
CA PRO A 155 -29.64 9.16 28.55
C PRO A 155 -28.84 7.97 27.99
N LEU A 156 -29.52 7.06 27.29
CA LEU A 156 -28.89 5.91 26.64
C LEU A 156 -27.96 6.33 25.48
N HIS A 157 -28.34 7.33 24.67
CA HIS A 157 -27.46 7.92 23.65
C HIS A 157 -26.18 8.50 24.26
N LEU A 158 -26.29 9.23 25.37
CA LEU A 158 -25.13 9.78 26.07
C LEU A 158 -24.21 8.69 26.64
N ALA A 159 -24.78 7.64 27.24
CA ALA A 159 -24.01 6.52 27.80
C ALA A 159 -23.18 5.84 26.70
N CYS A 160 -23.79 5.63 25.52
CA CYS A 160 -23.13 5.07 24.35
C CYS A 160 -21.97 5.95 23.85
N ARG A 161 -22.14 7.27 23.81
CA ARG A 161 -21.09 8.21 23.38
C ARG A 161 -19.92 8.26 24.35
N LYS A 162 -20.21 8.27 25.65
CA LYS A 162 -19.20 8.34 26.71
C LYS A 162 -18.36 7.06 26.79
N GLY A 163 -18.93 5.92 26.44
CA GLY A 163 -18.22 4.64 26.57
C GLY A 163 -18.38 3.98 27.94
N ASP A 164 -19.34 4.44 28.75
CA ASP A 164 -19.54 3.98 30.12
C ASP A 164 -20.41 2.71 30.16
N MET A 165 -19.73 1.55 30.23
CA MET A 165 -20.38 0.23 30.23
C MET A 165 -21.30 0.01 31.44
N GLU A 166 -20.96 0.60 32.57
CA GLU A 166 -21.62 0.31 33.83
C GLU A 166 -22.95 1.07 33.91
N CYS A 167 -22.93 2.36 33.57
CA CYS A 167 -24.17 3.13 33.39
C CYS A 167 -25.04 2.54 32.28
N LEU A 168 -24.44 2.01 31.21
CA LEU A 168 -25.19 1.37 30.13
C LEU A 168 -25.93 0.10 30.59
N LEU A 169 -25.27 -0.77 31.35
CA LEU A 169 -25.89 -1.99 31.89
C LEU A 169 -27.07 -1.67 32.80
N GLU A 170 -26.90 -0.69 33.69
CA GLU A 170 -27.96 -0.27 34.62
C GLU A 170 -29.14 0.38 33.90
N LEU A 171 -28.89 1.20 32.86
CA LEU A 171 -29.96 1.75 32.02
C LEU A 171 -30.75 0.65 31.32
N LEU A 172 -30.08 -0.40 30.83
CA LEU A 172 -30.74 -1.55 30.20
C LEU A 172 -31.55 -2.37 31.21
N GLU A 173 -31.05 -2.57 32.43
CA GLU A 173 -31.81 -3.17 33.54
C GLU A 173 -33.06 -2.34 33.90
N CYS A 174 -32.96 -1.01 33.79
CA CYS A 174 -34.07 -0.07 33.99
C CYS A 174 -35.04 0.01 32.79
N HIS A 175 -34.96 -0.92 31.83
CA HIS A 175 -35.83 -0.99 30.66
C HIS A 175 -35.75 0.26 29.75
N ALA A 176 -34.55 0.84 29.61
CA ALA A 176 -34.30 1.90 28.64
C ALA A 176 -34.58 1.41 27.20
N ARG A 177 -35.23 2.27 26.42
CA ARG A 177 -35.60 1.99 25.03
C ARG A 177 -34.42 2.25 24.09
N VAL A 178 -34.09 1.25 23.27
CA VAL A 178 -32.99 1.25 22.30
C VAL A 178 -33.42 1.78 20.93
N ASP A 179 -34.73 1.85 20.67
CA ASP A 179 -35.35 2.18 19.39
C ASP A 179 -35.62 3.68 19.19
N ILE A 180 -35.39 4.51 20.21
CA ILE A 180 -35.58 5.96 20.12
C ILE A 180 -34.45 6.57 19.30
N THR A 181 -34.79 7.46 18.37
CA THR A 181 -33.84 8.25 17.58
C THR A 181 -33.80 9.69 18.05
N ASP A 182 -32.66 10.35 17.86
CA ASP A 182 -32.52 11.79 18.10
C ASP A 182 -33.20 12.64 16.99
N ARG A 183 -33.02 13.98 17.02
CA ARG A 183 -33.56 14.89 15.99
C ARG A 183 -32.94 14.72 14.61
N ASN A 184 -31.77 14.10 14.51
CA ASN A 184 -31.06 13.82 13.26
C ASN A 184 -31.35 12.41 12.74
N GLY A 185 -32.24 11.65 13.40
CA GLY A 185 -32.55 10.26 13.05
C GLY A 185 -31.45 9.29 13.48
N GLU A 186 -30.60 9.66 14.43
CA GLU A 186 -29.49 8.84 14.90
C GLU A 186 -29.93 7.92 16.03
N THR A 187 -29.52 6.65 15.92
CA THR A 187 -29.76 5.62 16.92
C THR A 187 -28.62 5.55 17.94
N VAL A 188 -28.82 4.78 19.01
CA VAL A 188 -27.77 4.48 20.00
C VAL A 188 -26.51 3.89 19.36
N PHE A 189 -26.63 3.17 18.24
CA PHE A 189 -25.48 2.63 17.52
C PHE A 189 -24.64 3.72 16.84
N HIS A 190 -25.28 4.77 16.31
CA HIS A 190 -24.57 5.94 15.77
C HIS A 190 -23.79 6.65 16.87
N TYR A 191 -24.41 6.84 18.04
CA TYR A 191 -23.76 7.42 19.21
C TYR A 191 -22.61 6.54 19.75
N ALA A 192 -22.78 5.22 19.80
CA ALA A 192 -21.73 4.28 20.19
C ALA A 192 -20.52 4.36 19.27
N VAL A 193 -20.74 4.48 17.96
CA VAL A 193 -19.67 4.69 16.97
C VAL A 193 -18.96 6.03 17.15
N ARG A 194 -19.65 7.07 17.63
CA ARG A 194 -18.97 8.34 18.00
C ARG A 194 -18.10 8.20 19.25
N GLY A 195 -18.44 7.30 20.16
CA GLY A 195 -17.60 6.91 21.30
C GLY A 195 -16.37 6.08 20.90
N SER A 196 -15.64 5.58 21.89
CA SER A 196 -14.39 4.81 21.67
C SER A 196 -14.48 3.36 22.17
N ASN A 197 -15.62 2.93 22.69
CA ASN A 197 -15.80 1.62 23.32
C ASN A 197 -16.59 0.65 22.42
N PRO A 198 -15.94 -0.30 21.72
CA PRO A 198 -16.62 -1.24 20.82
C PRO A 198 -17.49 -2.28 21.56
N GLN A 199 -17.20 -2.57 22.83
CA GLN A 199 -17.98 -3.52 23.63
C GLN A 199 -19.43 -3.07 23.84
N ILE A 200 -19.70 -1.76 23.78
CA ILE A 200 -21.06 -1.21 23.82
C ILE A 200 -21.91 -1.74 22.67
N ILE A 201 -21.34 -1.79 21.47
CA ILE A 201 -22.03 -2.27 20.27
C ILE A 201 -22.34 -3.75 20.42
N GLU A 202 -21.39 -4.53 20.92
CA GLU A 202 -21.57 -5.98 21.16
C GLU A 202 -22.63 -6.26 22.23
N LEU A 203 -22.74 -5.41 23.25
CA LEU A 203 -23.77 -5.52 24.28
C LEU A 203 -25.17 -5.18 23.72
N LEU A 204 -25.29 -4.06 23.02
CA LEU A 204 -26.55 -3.61 22.42
C LEU A 204 -27.02 -4.53 21.29
N GLY A 205 -26.10 -5.18 20.58
CA GLY A 205 -26.39 -6.14 19.51
C GLY A 205 -26.79 -7.54 19.98
N ARG A 206 -26.80 -7.84 21.30
CA ARG A 206 -27.27 -9.13 21.82
C ARG A 206 -28.77 -9.33 21.63
N THR A 207 -29.54 -8.25 21.66
CA THR A 207 -30.96 -8.27 21.37
C THR A 207 -31.19 -7.96 19.90
N PRO A 208 -32.13 -8.66 19.22
CA PRO A 208 -32.45 -8.35 17.84
C PRO A 208 -33.05 -6.95 17.78
N THR A 209 -32.30 -6.01 17.23
CA THR A 209 -32.70 -4.60 17.12
C THR A 209 -32.67 -4.18 15.66
N THR A 210 -33.70 -3.43 15.23
CA THR A 210 -33.78 -2.84 13.87
C THR A 210 -32.90 -1.59 13.72
N GLY A 211 -32.25 -1.15 14.80
CA GLY A 211 -31.48 0.09 14.85
C GLY A 211 -30.08 0.02 14.22
N LEU A 212 -29.56 -1.18 13.92
CA LEU A 212 -28.24 -1.37 13.30
C LEU A 212 -28.21 -0.86 11.85
N ASP A 213 -29.27 -1.18 11.11
CA ASP A 213 -29.41 -0.85 9.68
C ASP A 213 -30.23 0.44 9.46
N HIS A 214 -30.57 1.15 10.53
CA HIS A 214 -31.32 2.41 10.45
C HIS A 214 -30.47 3.50 9.79
N LEU A 215 -31.08 4.26 8.90
CA LEU A 215 -30.46 5.39 8.22
C LEU A 215 -30.83 6.68 8.94
N ASN A 216 -29.83 7.47 9.34
CA ASN A 216 -30.07 8.81 9.85
C ASN A 216 -30.54 9.77 8.73
N HIS A 217 -30.81 11.03 9.06
CA HIS A 217 -31.26 12.04 8.09
C HIS A 217 -30.22 12.34 7.00
N GLU A 218 -28.94 12.04 7.23
CA GLU A 218 -27.87 12.10 6.21
C GLU A 218 -27.82 10.84 5.33
N GLY A 219 -28.69 9.86 5.57
CA GLY A 219 -28.69 8.58 4.86
C GLY A 219 -27.46 7.73 5.18
N LEU A 220 -26.99 7.75 6.43
CA LEU A 220 -25.88 6.94 6.93
C LEU A 220 -26.40 5.93 7.95
N THR A 221 -25.91 4.69 7.89
CA THR A 221 -26.04 3.73 9.00
C THR A 221 -24.88 3.89 9.98
N ALA A 222 -24.96 3.25 11.15
CA ALA A 222 -23.84 3.20 12.10
C ALA A 222 -22.55 2.67 11.44
N LEU A 223 -22.67 1.70 10.53
CA LEU A 223 -21.55 1.16 9.76
C LEU A 223 -20.95 2.19 8.79
N HIS A 224 -21.80 2.97 8.09
CA HIS A 224 -21.31 4.07 7.23
C HIS A 224 -20.56 5.13 8.06
N LEU A 225 -21.10 5.50 9.23
CA LEU A 225 -20.46 6.47 10.11
C LEU A 225 -19.11 5.97 10.64
N ALA A 226 -19.03 4.69 11.02
CA ALA A 226 -17.77 4.07 11.48
C ALA A 226 -16.72 4.08 10.37
N CYS A 227 -17.13 3.75 9.14
CA CYS A 227 -16.27 3.82 7.96
C CYS A 227 -15.85 5.26 7.60
N GLN A 228 -16.70 6.26 7.84
CA GLN A 228 -16.38 7.67 7.60
C GLN A 228 -15.35 8.19 8.61
N LEU A 229 -15.51 7.83 9.89
CA LEU A 229 -14.61 8.22 10.98
C LEU A 229 -13.30 7.41 11.00
N GLY A 230 -13.24 6.28 10.32
CA GLY A 230 -12.06 5.42 10.27
C GLY A 230 -11.87 4.53 11.51
N LYS A 231 -12.95 4.23 12.24
CA LYS A 231 -12.90 3.43 13.47
C LYS A 231 -13.03 1.95 13.16
N GLU A 232 -11.88 1.30 12.91
CA GLU A 232 -11.81 -0.12 12.54
C GLU A 232 -12.44 -1.04 13.59
N ASP A 233 -12.16 -0.84 14.88
CA ASP A 233 -12.70 -1.69 15.95
C ASP A 233 -14.23 -1.64 16.00
N MET A 234 -14.81 -0.46 15.76
CA MET A 234 -16.26 -0.28 15.69
C MET A 234 -16.87 -0.99 14.48
N VAL A 235 -16.20 -0.92 13.32
CA VAL A 235 -16.61 -1.67 12.12
C VAL A 235 -16.61 -3.17 12.42
N ARG A 236 -15.55 -3.70 13.04
CA ARG A 236 -15.45 -5.11 13.40
C ARG A 236 -16.57 -5.55 14.36
N SER A 237 -16.85 -4.77 15.40
CA SER A 237 -17.92 -5.09 16.35
C SER A 237 -19.33 -4.97 15.75
N LEU A 238 -19.58 -3.99 14.88
CA LEU A 238 -20.85 -3.90 14.12
C LEU A 238 -21.05 -5.11 13.21
N LEU A 239 -20.01 -5.53 12.49
CA LEU A 239 -20.07 -6.70 11.60
C LEU A 239 -20.28 -8.01 12.39
N LYS A 240 -19.66 -8.16 13.57
CA LYS A 240 -19.95 -9.28 14.49
C LYS A 240 -21.43 -9.32 14.89
N CYS A 241 -22.07 -8.17 15.07
CA CYS A 241 -23.50 -8.04 15.37
C CYS A 241 -24.40 -8.22 14.14
N ARG A 242 -23.85 -8.67 12.99
CA ARG A 242 -24.56 -8.89 11.73
C ARG A 242 -25.16 -7.61 11.11
N ALA A 243 -24.52 -6.46 11.33
CA ALA A 243 -24.86 -5.24 10.60
C ALA A 243 -24.74 -5.49 9.08
N SER A 244 -25.73 -5.04 8.31
CA SER A 244 -25.76 -5.34 6.88
C SER A 244 -24.81 -4.46 6.08
N CYS A 245 -23.97 -5.09 5.26
CA CYS A 245 -23.11 -4.39 4.30
C CYS A 245 -23.86 -3.96 3.03
N SER A 246 -25.10 -4.43 2.84
CA SER A 246 -25.92 -4.21 1.65
C SER A 246 -26.86 -3.00 1.75
N VAL A 247 -26.88 -2.29 2.87
CA VAL A 247 -27.66 -1.05 2.96
C VAL A 247 -26.96 0.05 2.18
N VAL A 248 -27.70 0.65 1.25
CA VAL A 248 -27.24 1.78 0.46
C VAL A 248 -27.46 3.06 1.25
N GLY A 249 -26.36 3.74 1.60
CA GLY A 249 -26.39 5.10 2.13
C GLY A 249 -26.30 6.17 1.04
N MET A 250 -26.18 7.43 1.45
CA MET A 250 -26.02 8.58 0.53
C MET A 250 -24.81 8.42 -0.40
N LEU A 251 -23.75 7.74 0.05
CA LEU A 251 -22.50 7.58 -0.68
C LEU A 251 -22.32 6.21 -1.34
N GLY A 252 -23.38 5.40 -1.41
CA GLY A 252 -23.34 4.01 -1.81
C GLY A 252 -23.26 3.09 -0.59
N TYR A 253 -22.70 1.89 -0.75
CA TYR A 253 -22.52 0.94 0.35
C TYR A 253 -21.39 1.37 1.33
N PRO A 254 -21.33 0.80 2.55
CA PRO A 254 -20.32 1.18 3.56
C PRO A 254 -18.87 1.07 3.07
N ILE A 255 -18.57 0.07 2.23
CA ILE A 255 -17.24 -0.09 1.61
C ILE A 255 -16.87 1.11 0.72
N HIS A 256 -17.82 1.71 0.00
CA HIS A 256 -17.60 2.89 -0.83
C HIS A 256 -17.28 4.11 0.05
N THR A 257 -17.95 4.24 1.20
CA THR A 257 -17.64 5.27 2.20
C THR A 257 -16.24 5.09 2.75
N ALA A 258 -15.86 3.88 3.18
CA ALA A 258 -14.50 3.60 3.67
C ALA A 258 -13.42 3.98 2.64
N LEU A 259 -13.63 3.64 1.37
CA LEU A 259 -12.70 3.95 0.29
C LEU A 259 -12.64 5.43 -0.07
N LYS A 260 -13.79 6.11 -0.05
CA LYS A 260 -13.85 7.56 -0.28
C LYS A 260 -13.07 8.33 0.79
N PHE A 261 -13.10 7.90 2.04
CA PHE A 261 -12.34 8.50 3.13
C PHE A 261 -10.94 7.89 3.33
N SER A 262 -10.57 6.90 2.52
CA SER A 262 -9.24 6.26 2.49
C SER A 262 -8.86 5.49 3.75
N HIS A 263 -9.83 4.85 4.39
CA HIS A 263 -9.65 4.07 5.61
C HIS A 263 -9.47 2.58 5.28
N LYS A 264 -8.20 2.17 5.09
CA LYS A 264 -7.82 0.80 4.71
C LYS A 264 -8.35 -0.25 5.70
N GLY A 265 -8.16 -0.06 7.00
CA GLY A 265 -8.57 -1.01 8.03
C GLY A 265 -10.08 -1.26 8.05
N CYS A 266 -10.88 -0.21 7.86
CA CYS A 266 -12.34 -0.34 7.73
C CYS A 266 -12.74 -1.13 6.48
N ALA A 267 -12.13 -0.84 5.32
CA ALA A 267 -12.41 -1.58 4.09
C ALA A 267 -11.99 -3.05 4.23
N GLN A 268 -10.82 -3.33 4.81
CA GLN A 268 -10.34 -4.68 5.05
C GLN A 268 -11.28 -5.47 5.99
N ALA A 269 -11.71 -4.87 7.10
CA ALA A 269 -12.64 -5.51 8.03
C ALA A 269 -13.98 -5.89 7.37
N ILE A 270 -14.49 -5.05 6.45
CA ILE A 270 -15.70 -5.38 5.67
C ILE A 270 -15.45 -6.57 4.74
N LEU A 271 -14.31 -6.58 4.04
CA LEU A 271 -13.98 -7.63 3.08
C LEU A 271 -13.67 -8.99 3.72
N GLU A 272 -13.14 -9.00 4.94
CA GLU A 272 -12.92 -10.22 5.73
C GLU A 272 -14.23 -10.93 6.09
N VAL A 273 -15.31 -10.17 6.31
CA VAL A 273 -16.63 -10.73 6.66
C VAL A 273 -17.47 -11.00 5.41
N ASP A 274 -17.48 -10.07 4.45
CA ASP A 274 -18.25 -10.17 3.22
C ASP A 274 -17.39 -9.83 1.99
N ALA A 275 -16.75 -10.86 1.45
CA ALA A 275 -15.95 -10.76 0.23
C ALA A 275 -16.77 -10.35 -1.01
N SER A 276 -18.11 -10.49 -0.99
CA SER A 276 -18.95 -10.09 -2.12
C SER A 276 -18.97 -8.57 -2.33
N GLN A 277 -18.66 -7.79 -1.28
CA GLN A 277 -18.62 -6.33 -1.33
C GLN A 277 -17.59 -5.80 -2.33
N VAL A 278 -16.55 -6.57 -2.69
CA VAL A 278 -15.55 -6.19 -3.70
C VAL A 278 -16.19 -5.90 -5.07
N CYS A 279 -17.28 -6.59 -5.39
CA CYS A 279 -18.00 -6.47 -6.66
C CYS A 279 -19.26 -5.61 -6.56
N SER A 280 -19.57 -5.05 -5.38
CA SER A 280 -20.71 -4.14 -5.20
C SER A 280 -20.56 -2.93 -6.12
N LYS A 281 -21.68 -2.43 -6.66
CA LYS A 281 -21.68 -1.27 -7.56
C LYS A 281 -22.42 -0.12 -6.91
N ASP A 282 -21.80 1.06 -6.80
CA ASP A 282 -22.47 2.28 -6.32
C ASP A 282 -23.73 2.53 -7.19
N PRO A 283 -24.93 2.64 -6.61
CA PRO A 283 -26.17 2.89 -7.36
C PRO A 283 -26.15 4.14 -8.27
N ARG A 284 -25.33 5.16 -7.94
CA ARG A 284 -25.28 6.42 -8.70
C ARG A 284 -24.48 6.32 -10.00
N TYR A 285 -23.37 5.61 -9.97
CA TYR A 285 -22.42 5.55 -11.09
C TYR A 285 -22.17 4.12 -11.60
N GLU A 286 -22.80 3.12 -10.98
CA GLU A 286 -22.52 1.69 -11.17
C GLU A 286 -21.03 1.34 -11.04
N ALA A 287 -20.32 2.10 -10.21
CA ALA A 287 -18.89 2.01 -10.05
C ALA A 287 -18.54 1.04 -8.91
N THR A 288 -17.57 0.15 -9.15
CA THR A 288 -17.07 -0.78 -8.12
C THR A 288 -16.22 -0.08 -7.07
N PRO A 289 -16.00 -0.67 -5.88
CA PRO A 289 -15.02 -0.21 -4.90
C PRO A 289 -13.68 0.25 -5.51
N LEU A 290 -13.18 -0.49 -6.51
CA LEU A 290 -11.92 -0.19 -7.19
C LEU A 290 -11.91 1.19 -7.87
N HIS A 291 -13.04 1.64 -8.39
CA HIS A 291 -13.19 2.98 -9.00
C HIS A 291 -13.04 4.12 -7.97
N TRP A 292 -13.37 3.86 -6.70
CA TRP A 292 -13.32 4.84 -5.62
C TRP A 292 -11.99 4.86 -4.87
N ALA A 293 -11.09 3.90 -5.14
CA ALA A 293 -9.79 3.81 -4.49
C ALA A 293 -8.92 5.06 -4.79
N LYS A 294 -8.46 5.72 -3.72
CA LYS A 294 -7.64 6.94 -3.79
C LYS A 294 -6.14 6.69 -3.60
N LYS A 295 -5.76 5.61 -2.93
CA LYS A 295 -4.38 5.26 -2.58
C LYS A 295 -4.03 3.90 -3.15
N ALA A 296 -2.77 3.72 -3.57
CA ALA A 296 -2.26 2.47 -4.13
C ALA A 296 -2.46 1.27 -3.20
N GLU A 297 -2.27 1.43 -1.90
CA GLU A 297 -2.48 0.36 -0.91
C GLU A 297 -3.92 -0.16 -0.88
N MET A 298 -4.91 0.72 -1.08
CA MET A 298 -6.32 0.29 -1.14
C MET A 298 -6.62 -0.40 -2.47
N THR A 299 -6.04 0.08 -3.56
CA THR A 299 -6.13 -0.59 -4.86
C THR A 299 -5.56 -2.00 -4.78
N ARG A 300 -4.36 -2.17 -4.18
CA ARG A 300 -3.74 -3.49 -3.96
C ARG A 300 -4.63 -4.40 -3.11
N LEU A 301 -5.12 -3.90 -1.98
CA LEU A 301 -6.03 -4.65 -1.11
C LEU A 301 -7.26 -5.16 -1.88
N LEU A 302 -7.94 -4.29 -2.64
CA LEU A 302 -9.12 -4.70 -3.40
C LEU A 302 -8.78 -5.77 -4.46
N LEU A 303 -7.63 -5.66 -5.11
CA LEU A 303 -7.16 -6.62 -6.11
C LEU A 303 -6.77 -7.97 -5.49
N GLU A 304 -6.17 -7.96 -4.31
CA GLU A 304 -5.85 -9.18 -3.53
C GLU A 304 -7.11 -9.96 -3.14
N TYR A 305 -8.20 -9.25 -2.79
CA TYR A 305 -9.51 -9.85 -2.52
C TYR A 305 -10.30 -10.19 -3.80
N GLY A 306 -9.68 -10.14 -4.98
CA GLY A 306 -10.26 -10.62 -6.24
C GLY A 306 -11.08 -9.59 -7.02
N SER A 307 -10.86 -8.29 -6.82
CA SER A 307 -11.54 -7.26 -7.62
C SER A 307 -11.17 -7.36 -9.09
N GLN A 308 -12.18 -7.34 -9.95
CA GLN A 308 -11.98 -7.31 -11.39
C GLN A 308 -11.50 -5.93 -11.85
N VAL A 309 -10.32 -5.89 -12.48
CA VAL A 309 -9.65 -4.65 -12.90
C VAL A 309 -10.40 -3.91 -14.00
N ASN A 310 -10.97 -4.65 -14.94
CA ASN A 310 -11.49 -4.14 -16.21
C ASN A 310 -13.02 -3.96 -16.21
N VAL A 311 -13.63 -3.74 -15.04
CA VAL A 311 -15.06 -3.43 -14.93
C VAL A 311 -15.29 -1.98 -15.31
N THR A 312 -16.34 -1.73 -16.10
CA THR A 312 -16.77 -0.38 -16.48
C THR A 312 -17.87 0.13 -15.56
N SER A 313 -17.84 1.44 -15.29
CA SER A 313 -18.93 2.18 -14.66
C SER A 313 -20.07 2.45 -15.66
N ARG A 314 -21.14 3.12 -15.19
CA ARG A 314 -22.24 3.63 -16.04
C ARG A 314 -21.76 4.62 -17.11
N THR A 315 -20.66 5.34 -16.87
CA THR A 315 -20.05 6.25 -17.85
C THR A 315 -19.10 5.54 -18.82
N ALA A 316 -19.07 4.20 -18.79
CA ALA A 316 -18.11 3.33 -19.49
C ALA A 316 -16.66 3.47 -19.00
N ASP A 317 -16.40 4.25 -17.95
CA ASP A 317 -15.06 4.43 -17.41
C ASP A 317 -14.64 3.24 -16.56
N MET A 318 -13.44 2.72 -16.80
CA MET A 318 -12.78 1.75 -15.91
C MET A 318 -12.07 2.46 -14.75
N ALA A 319 -11.67 1.70 -13.73
CA ALA A 319 -10.87 2.21 -12.62
C ALA A 319 -9.60 2.95 -13.09
N LEU A 320 -8.96 2.48 -14.17
CA LEU A 320 -7.79 3.14 -14.76
C LEU A 320 -8.13 4.54 -15.31
N HIS A 321 -9.29 4.72 -15.95
CA HIS A 321 -9.73 6.04 -16.45
C HIS A 321 -9.85 7.04 -15.29
N ILE A 322 -10.47 6.63 -14.19
CA ILE A 322 -10.65 7.50 -13.01
C ILE A 322 -9.31 7.82 -12.35
N ALA A 323 -8.41 6.83 -12.21
CA ALA A 323 -7.07 7.04 -11.66
C ALA A 323 -6.29 8.08 -12.49
N VAL A 324 -6.34 7.97 -13.82
CA VAL A 324 -5.67 8.89 -14.75
C VAL A 324 -6.29 10.28 -14.71
N GLN A 325 -7.63 10.38 -14.79
CA GLN A 325 -8.36 11.66 -14.75
C GLN A 325 -8.08 12.44 -13.47
N ARG A 326 -7.89 11.74 -12.35
CA ARG A 326 -7.60 12.35 -11.04
C ARG A 326 -6.10 12.51 -10.75
N GLY A 327 -5.21 12.15 -11.68
CA GLY A 327 -3.76 12.27 -11.50
C GLY A 327 -3.17 11.32 -10.45
N ARG A 328 -3.81 10.19 -10.17
CA ARG A 328 -3.38 9.22 -9.15
C ARG A 328 -2.39 8.22 -9.77
N PHE A 329 -1.14 8.65 -9.98
CA PHE A 329 -0.09 7.85 -10.63
C PHE A 329 0.10 6.47 -9.98
N ASP A 330 0.29 6.40 -8.66
CA ASP A 330 0.53 5.12 -7.97
C ASP A 330 -0.65 4.15 -8.13
N CYS A 331 -1.89 4.66 -8.13
CA CYS A 331 -3.08 3.83 -8.37
C CYS A 331 -3.11 3.31 -9.81
N ALA A 332 -2.79 4.16 -10.79
CA ALA A 332 -2.71 3.76 -12.18
C ALA A 332 -1.63 2.70 -12.39
N MET A 333 -0.45 2.83 -11.77
CA MET A 333 0.61 1.82 -11.81
C MET A 333 0.15 0.48 -11.24
N VAL A 334 -0.51 0.46 -10.08
CA VAL A 334 -1.09 -0.77 -9.53
C VAL A 334 -2.10 -1.40 -10.50
N LEU A 335 -2.96 -0.60 -11.13
CA LEU A 335 -3.94 -1.11 -12.10
C LEU A 335 -3.25 -1.69 -13.36
N LEU A 336 -2.29 -0.96 -13.94
CA LEU A 336 -1.54 -1.38 -15.12
C LEU A 336 -0.77 -2.69 -14.86
N THR A 337 -0.13 -2.80 -13.70
CA THR A 337 0.63 -3.99 -13.28
C THR A 337 -0.27 -5.18 -12.93
N HIS A 338 -1.57 -4.98 -12.73
CA HIS A 338 -2.57 -6.05 -12.61
C HIS A 338 -3.34 -6.31 -13.91
N GLY A 339 -2.89 -5.78 -15.04
CA GLY A 339 -3.46 -6.08 -16.36
C GLY A 339 -4.65 -5.20 -16.76
N ALA A 340 -4.70 -3.95 -16.28
CA ALA A 340 -5.69 -2.98 -16.74
C ALA A 340 -5.55 -2.73 -18.25
N HIS A 341 -6.68 -2.70 -18.97
CA HIS A 341 -6.68 -2.42 -20.40
C HIS A 341 -6.35 -0.94 -20.68
N THR A 342 -5.21 -0.69 -21.34
CA THR A 342 -4.74 0.65 -21.71
C THR A 342 -5.50 1.27 -22.88
N ASN A 343 -6.16 0.45 -23.70
CA ASN A 343 -6.81 0.87 -24.95
C ASN A 343 -8.33 0.84 -24.91
N ALA A 344 -8.94 0.55 -23.74
CA ALA A 344 -10.40 0.54 -23.67
C ALA A 344 -10.96 1.96 -23.72
N ARG A 345 -12.13 2.10 -24.35
CA ARG A 345 -12.82 3.37 -24.57
C ARG A 345 -13.78 3.63 -23.41
N GLY A 346 -13.54 4.71 -22.66
CA GLY A 346 -14.42 5.18 -21.59
C GLY A 346 -15.40 6.24 -22.07
N GLN A 347 -15.67 7.22 -21.22
CA GLN A 347 -16.60 8.31 -21.51
C GLN A 347 -16.19 9.09 -22.77
N ASN A 348 -17.13 9.28 -23.70
CA ASN A 348 -16.96 9.92 -25.01
C ASN A 348 -15.88 9.24 -25.90
N GLY A 349 -15.69 7.94 -25.72
CA GLY A 349 -14.71 7.18 -26.49
C GLY A 349 -13.26 7.45 -26.11
N ASN A 350 -13.01 8.23 -25.05
CA ASN A 350 -11.66 8.55 -24.61
C ASN A 350 -11.00 7.31 -24.00
N THR A 351 -9.81 6.97 -24.47
CA THR A 351 -8.92 6.02 -23.80
C THR A 351 -8.25 6.66 -22.58
N PRO A 352 -7.68 5.88 -21.65
CA PRO A 352 -6.85 6.41 -20.57
C PRO A 352 -5.75 7.36 -21.08
N LEU A 353 -5.18 7.08 -22.26
CA LEU A 353 -4.15 7.94 -22.86
C LEU A 353 -4.71 9.32 -23.25
N HIS A 354 -5.92 9.41 -23.80
CA HIS A 354 -6.57 10.71 -24.07
C HIS A 354 -6.71 11.54 -22.79
N LEU A 355 -7.14 10.90 -21.69
CA LEU A 355 -7.29 11.58 -20.40
C LEU A 355 -5.95 12.06 -19.86
N ALA A 356 -4.89 11.24 -19.96
CA ALA A 356 -3.56 11.61 -19.52
C ALA A 356 -3.01 12.82 -20.31
N MET A 357 -3.21 12.83 -21.63
CA MET A 357 -2.82 13.93 -22.53
C MET A 357 -3.59 15.21 -22.24
N LYS A 358 -4.91 15.12 -22.05
CA LYS A 358 -5.78 16.26 -21.73
C LYS A 358 -5.36 16.96 -20.42
N HIS A 359 -4.86 16.19 -19.45
CA HIS A 359 -4.44 16.68 -18.14
C HIS A 359 -2.93 16.97 -18.03
N ASP A 360 -2.16 16.81 -19.11
CA ASP A 360 -0.72 17.15 -19.15
C ASP A 360 0.16 16.34 -18.17
N HIS A 361 -0.23 15.09 -17.88
CA HIS A 361 0.47 14.22 -16.92
C HIS A 361 1.57 13.39 -17.60
N LEU A 362 2.77 13.95 -17.79
CA LEU A 362 3.86 13.31 -18.55
C LEU A 362 4.25 11.91 -18.04
N ASP A 363 4.42 11.72 -16.73
CA ASP A 363 4.80 10.41 -16.17
C ASP A 363 3.71 9.37 -16.42
N MET A 364 2.44 9.76 -16.30
CA MET A 364 1.29 8.92 -16.59
C MET A 364 1.23 8.55 -18.07
N ILE A 365 1.52 9.51 -18.95
CA ILE A 365 1.58 9.29 -20.40
C ILE A 365 2.66 8.26 -20.73
N LYS A 366 3.88 8.44 -20.22
CA LYS A 366 4.98 7.47 -20.41
C LYS A 366 4.59 6.09 -19.90
N ALA A 367 4.00 6.01 -18.70
CA ALA A 367 3.53 4.74 -18.15
C ALA A 367 2.50 4.06 -19.06
N ILE A 368 1.45 4.75 -19.48
CA ILE A 368 0.41 4.15 -20.33
C ILE A 368 1.01 3.67 -21.67
N VAL A 369 1.90 4.44 -22.29
CA VAL A 369 2.56 4.07 -23.56
C VAL A 369 3.50 2.86 -23.39
N VAL A 370 4.30 2.83 -22.32
CA VAL A 370 5.16 1.68 -22.00
C VAL A 370 4.34 0.40 -21.83
N PHE A 371 3.17 0.49 -21.21
CA PHE A 371 2.22 -0.62 -21.04
C PHE A 371 1.36 -0.91 -22.28
N GLY A 372 1.67 -0.31 -23.44
CA GLY A 372 1.03 -0.62 -24.72
C GLY A 372 -0.19 0.24 -25.08
N GLY A 373 -0.29 1.44 -24.51
CA GLY A 373 -1.28 2.44 -24.92
C GLY A 373 -1.08 2.88 -26.37
N ASP A 374 -2.14 2.80 -27.16
CA ASP A 374 -2.17 3.16 -28.57
C ASP A 374 -2.55 4.64 -28.75
N ILE A 375 -1.78 5.36 -29.55
CA ILE A 375 -1.98 6.78 -29.87
C ILE A 375 -2.86 7.02 -31.10
N GLU A 376 -3.22 5.97 -31.84
CA GLU A 376 -3.96 6.08 -33.10
C GLU A 376 -5.47 5.84 -32.91
N ILE A 377 -5.91 5.38 -31.74
CA ILE A 377 -7.32 5.14 -31.44
C ILE A 377 -8.04 6.48 -31.33
N PRO A 378 -9.00 6.82 -32.20
CA PRO A 378 -9.74 8.09 -32.11
C PRO A 378 -10.85 8.02 -31.06
N ASN A 379 -11.09 9.09 -30.33
CA ASN A 379 -12.29 9.23 -29.48
C ASN A 379 -13.58 9.43 -30.31
N ASP A 380 -14.73 9.61 -29.67
CA ASP A 380 -16.01 9.79 -30.37
C ASP A 380 -16.08 11.12 -31.16
N PHE A 381 -15.14 12.04 -30.92
CA PHE A 381 -14.98 13.30 -31.67
C PHE A 381 -14.00 13.18 -32.84
N GLY A 382 -13.42 11.99 -33.08
CA GLY A 382 -12.42 11.77 -34.12
C GLY A 382 -11.02 12.30 -33.76
N GLU A 383 -10.80 12.72 -32.51
CA GLU A 383 -9.49 13.17 -32.05
C GLU A 383 -8.67 11.97 -31.59
N THR A 384 -7.45 11.83 -32.10
CA THR A 384 -6.50 10.83 -31.58
C THR A 384 -5.71 11.42 -30.40
N PRO A 385 -5.20 10.59 -29.46
CA PRO A 385 -4.28 11.06 -28.43
C PRO A 385 -3.09 11.79 -29.02
N GLY A 386 -2.61 11.35 -30.19
CA GLY A 386 -1.55 12.02 -30.93
C GLY A 386 -1.92 13.45 -31.35
N LEU A 387 -3.15 13.66 -31.85
CA LEU A 387 -3.62 15.00 -32.20
C LEU A 387 -3.72 15.92 -30.96
N LEU A 388 -4.20 15.38 -29.83
CA LEU A 388 -4.29 16.13 -28.57
C LEU A 388 -2.90 16.56 -28.06
N ALA A 389 -1.92 15.65 -28.13
CA ALA A 389 -0.54 15.94 -27.78
C ALA A 389 0.10 16.99 -28.71
N ALA A 390 -0.18 16.93 -30.02
CA ALA A 390 0.33 17.91 -30.98
C ALA A 390 -0.26 19.32 -30.77
N ARG A 391 -1.50 19.41 -30.27
CA ARG A 391 -2.16 20.68 -29.91
C ARG A 391 -1.63 21.27 -28.60
N SER A 392 -1.16 20.43 -27.69
CA SER A 392 -0.57 20.86 -26.43
C SER A 392 0.89 21.26 -26.67
N SER A 393 1.23 22.54 -26.54
CA SER A 393 2.53 23.13 -26.92
C SER A 393 3.74 22.71 -26.06
N LYS A 394 3.63 21.62 -25.29
CA LYS A 394 4.59 21.23 -24.25
C LYS A 394 5.24 19.89 -24.55
N GLY A 395 6.40 19.89 -25.21
CA GLY A 395 7.39 18.79 -25.13
C GLY A 395 6.96 17.37 -25.53
N TYR A 396 5.75 17.14 -26.07
CA TYR A 396 5.25 15.80 -26.43
C TYR A 396 5.78 15.25 -27.75
N GLN A 397 6.71 15.96 -28.40
CA GLN A 397 7.29 15.52 -29.67
C GLN A 397 7.87 14.11 -29.54
N ASP A 398 8.68 13.86 -28.52
CA ASP A 398 9.28 12.54 -28.30
C ASP A 398 8.23 11.44 -28.14
N VAL A 399 7.10 11.75 -27.47
CA VAL A 399 6.02 10.79 -27.26
C VAL A 399 5.29 10.45 -28.56
N LEU A 400 4.99 11.48 -29.35
CA LEU A 400 4.35 11.35 -30.66
C LEU A 400 5.22 10.55 -31.64
N TYR A 401 6.50 10.89 -31.70
CA TYR A 401 7.43 10.26 -32.64
C TYR A 401 7.71 8.81 -32.29
N VAL A 402 7.95 8.49 -31.02
CA VAL A 402 8.19 7.11 -30.55
C VAL A 402 6.97 6.22 -30.81
N SER A 403 5.77 6.72 -30.52
CA SER A 403 4.57 5.89 -30.62
C SER A 403 4.08 5.69 -32.06
N ALA A 404 4.18 6.71 -32.93
CA ALA A 404 3.83 6.58 -34.35
C ALA A 404 4.77 5.61 -35.09
N THR A 405 6.05 5.60 -34.74
CA THR A 405 7.05 4.74 -35.37
C THR A 405 7.07 3.34 -34.80
N LEU A 406 6.77 3.16 -33.50
CA LEU A 406 6.41 1.84 -32.99
C LEU A 406 5.17 1.32 -33.70
N GLY A 407 4.11 2.11 -33.86
CA GLY A 407 2.94 1.71 -34.65
C GLY A 407 3.29 1.23 -36.07
N GLN A 408 4.31 1.82 -36.71
CA GLN A 408 4.82 1.41 -38.03
C GLN A 408 5.75 0.19 -37.98
N LEU A 409 6.69 0.12 -37.04
CA LEU A 409 7.60 -1.02 -36.82
C LEU A 409 6.82 -2.28 -36.37
N LEU A 410 5.68 -2.07 -35.71
CA LEU A 410 4.75 -3.08 -35.23
C LEU A 410 3.68 -3.48 -36.26
N LYS A 411 3.61 -2.83 -37.44
CA LYS A 411 2.86 -3.40 -38.56
C LYS A 411 3.62 -4.62 -39.03
N ALA A 412 3.17 -5.79 -38.56
CA ALA A 412 3.76 -7.07 -38.92
C ALA A 412 3.94 -7.14 -40.46
N PRO A 413 5.14 -7.50 -40.96
CA PRO A 413 5.21 -7.99 -42.33
C PRO A 413 4.26 -9.21 -42.43
N ASP A 414 3.54 -9.32 -43.55
CA ASP A 414 2.71 -10.50 -43.86
C ASP A 414 3.49 -11.77 -43.49
N VAL A 415 2.86 -12.65 -42.70
CA VAL A 415 3.43 -13.86 -42.09
C VAL A 415 4.55 -14.42 -42.97
N VAL A 416 5.81 -14.11 -42.60
CA VAL A 416 6.96 -14.63 -43.34
C VAL A 416 7.03 -16.11 -43.00
N ASP A 417 6.68 -16.96 -43.98
CA ASP A 417 6.70 -18.42 -43.84
C ASP A 417 8.13 -18.88 -43.55
N MET A 418 8.41 -19.06 -42.26
CA MET A 418 9.70 -19.55 -41.79
C MET A 418 9.81 -21.04 -42.04
N PRO A 419 10.92 -21.56 -42.60
CA PRO A 419 11.09 -22.99 -42.76
C PRO A 419 10.98 -23.68 -41.39
N SER A 420 10.24 -24.80 -41.35
CA SER A 420 10.06 -25.69 -40.19
C SER A 420 11.41 -26.01 -39.53
N GLU A 421 11.44 -26.17 -38.19
CA GLU A 421 12.65 -26.48 -37.39
C GLU A 421 13.55 -27.55 -38.03
N ASP A 422 12.95 -28.56 -38.69
CA ASP A 422 13.67 -29.68 -39.30
C ASP A 422 14.55 -29.33 -40.51
N ARG A 423 14.46 -28.12 -41.09
CA ARG A 423 15.25 -27.72 -42.28
C ARG A 423 16.46 -26.82 -41.99
N ARG A 424 16.67 -26.36 -40.76
CA ARG A 424 17.75 -25.40 -40.44
C ARG A 424 19.01 -26.11 -39.92
N ASN A 425 20.18 -25.73 -40.48
CA ASN A 425 21.49 -26.30 -40.10
C ASN A 425 22.26 -25.48 -39.05
N GLN A 426 21.67 -24.38 -38.57
CA GLN A 426 22.30 -23.47 -37.62
C GLN A 426 21.39 -23.21 -36.42
N ASP A 427 22.00 -23.13 -35.24
CA ASP A 427 21.36 -22.80 -33.98
C ASP A 427 21.50 -21.30 -33.69
N ARG A 428 20.51 -20.74 -32.98
CA ARG A 428 20.49 -19.34 -32.56
C ARG A 428 20.59 -19.24 -31.05
N LEU A 429 21.48 -18.36 -30.57
CA LEU A 429 21.73 -18.14 -29.16
C LEU A 429 21.20 -16.77 -28.72
N LEU A 430 20.41 -16.78 -27.64
CA LEU A 430 20.02 -15.61 -26.87
C LEU A 430 20.74 -15.59 -25.52
N CYS A 431 21.39 -14.48 -25.20
CA CYS A 431 22.08 -14.24 -23.93
C CYS A 431 21.42 -13.07 -23.19
N LEU A 432 21.02 -13.31 -21.95
CA LEU A 432 20.36 -12.34 -21.08
C LEU A 432 21.24 -12.01 -19.88
N ASP A 433 21.67 -10.77 -19.80
CA ASP A 433 22.57 -10.32 -18.73
C ASP A 433 21.88 -10.27 -17.36
N GLY A 434 22.68 -10.30 -16.30
CA GLY A 434 22.22 -10.00 -14.94
C GLY A 434 22.11 -8.51 -14.67
N GLY A 435 21.27 -8.12 -13.70
CA GLY A 435 21.08 -6.70 -13.37
C GLY A 435 19.92 -6.35 -12.43
N GLY A 436 19.44 -7.27 -11.60
CA GLY A 436 18.39 -7.00 -10.61
C GLY A 436 17.03 -6.65 -11.23
N ILE A 437 16.34 -5.63 -10.69
CA ILE A 437 15.04 -5.18 -11.19
C ILE A 437 15.11 -4.59 -12.61
N ARG A 438 16.30 -4.16 -13.06
CA ARG A 438 16.55 -3.71 -14.43
C ARG A 438 16.32 -4.78 -15.50
N GLY A 439 16.04 -6.03 -15.10
CA GLY A 439 15.49 -7.05 -16.00
C GLY A 439 14.24 -6.59 -16.76
N LEU A 440 13.52 -5.57 -16.27
CA LEU A 440 12.47 -4.88 -17.01
C LEU A 440 12.94 -4.36 -18.38
N VAL A 441 14.18 -3.89 -18.50
CA VAL A 441 14.78 -3.46 -19.77
C VAL A 441 14.90 -4.64 -20.75
N LEU A 442 15.35 -5.80 -20.26
CA LEU A 442 15.42 -7.02 -21.07
C LEU A 442 14.03 -7.43 -21.56
N ILE A 443 13.04 -7.40 -20.67
CA ILE A 443 11.64 -7.70 -21.01
C ILE A 443 11.14 -6.77 -22.13
N GLN A 444 11.45 -5.48 -22.05
CA GLN A 444 11.02 -4.50 -23.06
C GLN A 444 11.71 -4.72 -24.42
N LEU A 445 13.00 -5.06 -24.43
CA LEU A 445 13.72 -5.44 -25.65
C LEU A 445 13.17 -6.74 -26.24
N LEU A 446 12.91 -7.75 -25.40
CA LEU A 446 12.31 -9.02 -25.82
C LEU A 446 10.91 -8.83 -26.40
N LEU A 447 10.08 -7.98 -25.81
CA LEU A 447 8.77 -7.62 -26.35
C LEU A 447 8.88 -6.97 -27.74
N ALA A 448 9.86 -6.10 -27.94
CA ALA A 448 10.10 -5.49 -29.25
C ALA A 448 10.54 -6.53 -30.30
N ILE A 449 11.43 -7.46 -29.92
CA ILE A 449 11.87 -8.56 -30.80
C ILE A 449 10.70 -9.50 -31.12
N GLU A 450 9.94 -9.92 -30.10
CA GLU A 450 8.78 -10.82 -30.25
C GLU A 450 7.73 -10.24 -31.18
N LYS A 451 7.41 -8.95 -31.03
CA LYS A 451 6.46 -8.25 -31.89
C LYS A 451 6.99 -8.05 -33.30
N ALA A 452 8.26 -7.68 -33.47
CA ALA A 452 8.87 -7.51 -34.79
C ALA A 452 9.00 -8.84 -35.57
N ALA A 453 9.26 -9.94 -34.86
CA ALA A 453 9.36 -11.28 -35.45
C ALA A 453 8.01 -11.99 -35.62
N GLY A 454 6.94 -11.51 -34.96
CA GLY A 454 5.59 -12.08 -35.02
C GLY A 454 5.46 -13.48 -34.39
N ARG A 455 6.43 -13.92 -33.58
CA ARG A 455 6.48 -15.26 -32.96
C ARG A 455 7.06 -15.17 -31.55
N PRO A 456 6.67 -16.04 -30.61
CA PRO A 456 7.19 -16.01 -29.25
C PRO A 456 8.68 -16.37 -29.20
N ILE A 457 9.43 -15.71 -28.31
CA ILE A 457 10.90 -15.88 -28.17
C ILE A 457 11.32 -17.35 -28.04
N ARG A 458 10.54 -18.16 -27.33
CA ARG A 458 10.80 -19.60 -27.10
C ARG A 458 10.87 -20.42 -28.41
N GLU A 459 10.28 -19.93 -29.49
CA GLU A 459 10.25 -20.59 -30.81
C GLU A 459 11.26 -19.99 -31.80
N ILE A 460 11.86 -18.85 -31.42
CA ILE A 460 12.80 -18.10 -32.26
C ILE A 460 14.25 -18.55 -32.01
N PHE A 461 14.59 -18.85 -30.75
CA PHE A 461 15.93 -19.19 -30.30
C PHE A 461 16.02 -20.64 -29.85
N ASP A 462 17.11 -21.31 -30.22
CA ASP A 462 17.38 -22.71 -29.87
C ASP A 462 18.10 -22.86 -28.53
N TRP A 463 18.91 -21.85 -28.19
CA TRP A 463 19.66 -21.73 -26.94
C TRP A 463 19.36 -20.42 -26.24
N ILE A 464 19.14 -20.49 -24.93
CA ILE A 464 18.94 -19.32 -24.07
C ILE A 464 19.89 -19.42 -22.87
N ALA A 465 20.72 -18.41 -22.68
CA ALA A 465 21.60 -18.27 -21.54
C ALA A 465 21.19 -17.06 -20.69
N GLY A 466 21.24 -17.18 -19.37
CA GLY A 466 20.85 -16.10 -18.48
C GLY A 466 21.67 -16.04 -17.19
N THR A 467 21.92 -14.82 -16.71
CA THR A 467 22.53 -14.57 -15.40
C THR A 467 21.60 -13.75 -14.52
N SER A 468 21.52 -14.05 -13.23
CA SER A 468 20.71 -13.31 -12.26
C SER A 468 19.26 -13.14 -12.73
N THR A 469 18.79 -11.91 -12.90
CA THR A 469 17.48 -11.59 -13.48
C THR A 469 17.28 -12.16 -14.90
N GLY A 470 18.31 -12.14 -15.74
CA GLY A 470 18.29 -12.77 -17.06
C GLY A 470 18.13 -14.29 -16.98
N GLY A 471 18.63 -14.91 -15.90
CA GLY A 471 18.39 -16.32 -15.58
C GLY A 471 16.92 -16.62 -15.25
N ILE A 472 16.29 -15.77 -14.43
CA ILE A 472 14.84 -15.85 -14.13
C ILE A 472 14.02 -15.70 -15.42
N LEU A 473 14.36 -14.73 -16.27
CA LEU A 473 13.68 -14.51 -17.54
C LEU A 473 13.89 -15.65 -18.54
N ALA A 474 15.11 -16.19 -18.65
CA ALA A 474 15.42 -17.33 -19.49
C ALA A 474 14.54 -18.54 -19.13
N LEU A 475 14.41 -18.83 -17.83
CA LEU A 475 13.52 -19.89 -17.33
C LEU A 475 12.04 -19.56 -17.61
N ALA A 476 11.61 -18.31 -17.46
CA ALA A 476 10.24 -17.89 -17.77
C ALA A 476 9.88 -18.09 -19.25
N ILE A 477 10.78 -17.73 -20.18
CA ILE A 477 10.60 -17.94 -21.62
C ILE A 477 10.44 -19.43 -21.94
N VAL A 478 11.31 -20.26 -21.35
CA VAL A 478 11.32 -21.72 -21.55
C VAL A 478 10.03 -22.36 -21.03
N HIS A 479 9.46 -21.84 -19.95
CA HIS A 479 8.14 -22.25 -19.44
C HIS A 479 6.95 -21.64 -20.20
N GLY A 480 7.19 -20.90 -21.29
CA GLY A 480 6.12 -20.35 -22.14
C GLY A 480 5.39 -19.15 -21.54
N LYS A 481 5.98 -18.45 -20.58
CA LYS A 481 5.40 -17.23 -20.00
C LYS A 481 5.55 -16.07 -20.97
N SER A 482 4.50 -15.28 -21.16
CA SER A 482 4.55 -14.09 -22.03
C SER A 482 5.38 -12.97 -21.38
N MET A 483 6.06 -12.19 -22.21
CA MET A 483 6.90 -11.10 -21.73
C MET A 483 6.05 -9.95 -21.13
N ASP A 484 4.83 -9.72 -21.62
CA ASP A 484 3.89 -8.76 -21.00
C ASP A 484 3.48 -9.19 -19.59
N TYR A 485 3.27 -10.50 -19.37
CA TYR A 485 3.04 -11.05 -18.04
C TYR A 485 4.26 -10.84 -17.14
N MET A 486 5.47 -11.15 -17.64
CA MET A 486 6.70 -10.98 -16.88
C MET A 486 6.97 -9.52 -16.50
N ARG A 487 6.67 -8.54 -17.37
CA ARG A 487 6.74 -7.11 -17.04
C ARG A 487 5.87 -6.78 -15.84
N CYS A 488 4.59 -7.13 -15.92
CA CYS A 488 3.63 -6.90 -14.84
C CYS A 488 4.05 -7.60 -13.54
N LEU A 489 4.55 -8.83 -13.66
CA LEU A 489 5.02 -9.63 -12.55
C LEU A 489 6.22 -9.00 -11.84
N TYR A 490 7.20 -8.46 -12.57
CA TYR A 490 8.36 -7.79 -12.00
C TYR A 490 8.00 -6.54 -11.21
N PHE A 491 7.06 -5.73 -11.71
CA PHE A 491 6.54 -4.57 -10.97
C PHE A 491 5.80 -4.97 -9.69
N ARG A 492 5.14 -6.12 -9.65
CA ARG A 492 4.52 -6.65 -8.41
C ARG A 492 5.58 -7.24 -7.48
N MET A 493 6.53 -7.98 -8.03
CA MET A 493 7.60 -8.66 -7.29
C MET A 493 8.48 -7.67 -6.54
N LYS A 494 8.86 -6.52 -7.13
CA LYS A 494 9.72 -5.53 -6.46
C LYS A 494 9.12 -5.05 -5.14
N ASP A 495 7.80 -4.84 -5.11
CA ASP A 495 7.09 -4.36 -3.93
C ASP A 495 6.99 -5.44 -2.85
N MET A 496 7.06 -6.72 -3.22
CA MET A 496 7.02 -7.86 -2.29
C MET A 496 8.41 -8.25 -1.76
N VAL A 497 9.42 -8.18 -2.63
CA VAL A 497 10.77 -8.73 -2.36
C VAL A 497 11.68 -7.69 -1.70
N PHE A 498 11.60 -6.42 -2.11
CA PHE A 498 12.48 -5.36 -1.59
C PHE A 498 11.80 -4.60 -0.44
N GLN A 499 11.32 -5.33 0.56
CA GLN A 499 10.77 -4.77 1.79
C GLN A 499 11.79 -4.84 2.94
N GLY A 500 11.97 -3.72 3.64
CA GLY A 500 12.87 -3.63 4.79
C GLY A 500 14.30 -3.19 4.44
N SER A 501 15.27 -3.59 5.25
CA SER A 501 16.68 -3.20 5.11
C SER A 501 17.55 -4.36 4.64
N ARG A 502 18.59 -4.06 3.84
CA ARG A 502 19.54 -5.06 3.36
C ARG A 502 20.33 -5.72 4.52
N PRO A 503 20.62 -7.03 4.43
CA PRO A 503 20.15 -7.97 3.42
C PRO A 503 18.67 -8.32 3.60
N TYR A 504 17.93 -8.42 2.50
CA TYR A 504 16.51 -8.74 2.49
C TYR A 504 16.25 -10.19 2.91
N GLU A 505 15.06 -10.44 3.47
CA GLU A 505 14.59 -11.80 3.74
C GLU A 505 14.42 -12.56 2.42
N SER A 506 14.87 -13.82 2.39
CA SER A 506 14.82 -14.63 1.17
C SER A 506 13.46 -15.26 0.91
N GLU A 507 12.62 -15.40 1.94
CA GLU A 507 11.34 -16.09 1.87
C GLU A 507 10.39 -15.50 0.82
N PRO A 508 10.20 -14.17 0.69
CA PRO A 508 9.33 -13.60 -0.35
C PRO A 508 9.79 -13.95 -1.77
N LEU A 509 11.10 -13.94 -2.03
CA LEU A 509 11.66 -14.31 -3.33
C LEU A 509 11.57 -15.81 -3.59
N ASP A 510 11.79 -16.63 -2.56
CA ASP A 510 11.72 -18.09 -2.67
C ASP A 510 10.27 -18.54 -2.97
N GLU A 511 9.30 -18.03 -2.22
CA GLU A 511 7.87 -18.30 -2.44
C GLU A 511 7.37 -17.75 -3.79
N PHE A 512 7.87 -16.59 -4.20
CA PHE A 512 7.63 -16.07 -5.55
C PHE A 512 8.11 -17.05 -6.62
N LEU A 513 9.37 -17.50 -6.55
CA LEU A 513 9.93 -18.41 -7.55
C LEU A 513 9.23 -19.78 -7.53
N LYS A 514 8.85 -20.30 -6.36
CA LYS A 514 8.08 -21.55 -6.24
C LYS A 514 6.69 -21.41 -6.85
N LYS A 515 5.96 -20.31 -6.57
CA LYS A 515 4.64 -20.06 -7.15
C LYS A 515 4.71 -19.95 -8.67
N GLU A 516 5.74 -19.29 -9.18
CA GLU A 516 5.88 -19.03 -10.61
C GLU A 516 6.41 -20.22 -11.40
N PHE A 517 7.39 -20.97 -10.89
CA PHE A 517 8.02 -22.08 -11.63
C PHE A 517 7.57 -23.47 -11.16
N GLY A 518 6.82 -23.55 -10.06
CA GLY A 518 6.45 -24.79 -9.40
C GLY A 518 7.54 -25.28 -8.43
N GLU A 519 7.11 -25.79 -7.27
CA GLU A 519 8.03 -26.22 -6.20
C GLU A 519 8.85 -27.46 -6.58
N ASN A 520 8.26 -28.37 -7.35
CA ASN A 520 8.85 -29.66 -7.72
C ASN A 520 9.29 -29.75 -9.20
N THR A 521 9.19 -28.66 -9.95
CA THR A 521 9.55 -28.63 -11.37
C THR A 521 11.07 -28.74 -11.52
N LYS A 522 11.50 -29.73 -12.31
CA LYS A 522 12.91 -30.02 -12.58
C LYS A 522 13.37 -29.33 -13.85
N MET A 523 14.66 -29.00 -13.92
CA MET A 523 15.26 -28.36 -15.09
C MET A 523 15.06 -29.17 -16.38
N THR A 524 15.09 -30.49 -16.28
CA THR A 524 14.95 -31.42 -17.42
C THR A 524 13.50 -31.67 -17.85
N ASP A 525 12.51 -31.14 -17.12
CA ASP A 525 11.10 -31.25 -17.50
C ASP A 525 10.81 -30.46 -18.78
N VAL A 526 11.58 -29.39 -19.04
CA VAL A 526 11.51 -28.64 -20.29
C VAL A 526 12.66 -29.00 -21.22
N ARG A 527 12.34 -29.47 -22.44
CA ARG A 527 13.33 -29.98 -23.39
C ARG A 527 13.79 -28.98 -24.45
N LYS A 528 12.95 -27.99 -24.78
CA LYS A 528 13.23 -26.96 -25.80
C LYS A 528 12.65 -25.61 -25.35
N PRO A 529 13.35 -24.48 -25.58
CA PRO A 529 14.74 -24.40 -26.05
C PRO A 529 15.74 -24.89 -24.98
N LYS A 530 17.01 -25.08 -25.37
CA LYS A 530 18.06 -25.45 -24.42
C LYS A 530 18.41 -24.24 -23.57
N VAL A 531 18.35 -24.38 -22.25
CA VAL A 531 18.56 -23.27 -21.32
C VAL A 531 19.76 -23.52 -20.43
N MET A 532 20.55 -22.46 -20.19
CA MET A 532 21.62 -22.44 -19.22
C MET A 532 21.55 -21.20 -18.33
N VAL A 533 21.69 -21.41 -17.03
CA VAL A 533 21.63 -20.36 -16.02
C VAL A 533 22.90 -20.39 -15.18
N THR A 534 23.54 -19.24 -15.04
CA THR A 534 24.82 -19.12 -14.33
C THR A 534 24.63 -19.08 -12.82
N GLY A 535 25.61 -19.56 -12.07
CA GLY A 535 25.69 -19.40 -10.63
C GLY A 535 27.13 -19.55 -10.15
N THR A 536 27.53 -18.77 -9.15
CA THR A 536 28.89 -18.82 -8.60
C THR A 536 28.94 -19.82 -7.47
N LEU A 537 29.74 -20.87 -7.61
CA LEU A 537 29.94 -21.91 -6.61
C LEU A 537 30.99 -21.44 -5.60
N CYS A 538 30.55 -21.11 -4.40
CA CYS A 538 31.36 -20.45 -3.37
C CYS A 538 31.70 -21.35 -2.16
N ASP A 539 31.43 -22.66 -2.24
CA ASP A 539 31.85 -23.62 -1.22
C ASP A 539 33.34 -23.99 -1.29
N ARG A 540 34.08 -23.39 -2.24
CA ARG A 540 35.47 -23.68 -2.58
C ARG A 540 36.21 -22.40 -2.94
N GLN A 541 37.53 -22.44 -2.81
CA GLN A 541 38.44 -21.38 -3.23
C GLN A 541 39.57 -22.01 -4.08
N PRO A 542 39.79 -21.57 -5.34
CA PRO A 542 39.05 -20.54 -6.08
C PRO A 542 37.57 -20.87 -6.31
N ALA A 543 36.71 -19.86 -6.34
CA ALA A 543 35.30 -20.03 -6.70
C ALA A 543 35.17 -20.45 -8.18
N GLU A 544 34.16 -21.27 -8.48
CA GLU A 544 33.96 -21.85 -9.81
C GLU A 544 32.61 -21.42 -10.40
N LEU A 545 32.54 -21.31 -11.74
CA LEU A 545 31.27 -21.07 -12.43
C LEU A 545 30.50 -22.39 -12.59
N HIS A 546 29.28 -22.42 -12.09
CA HIS A 546 28.35 -23.53 -12.30
C HIS A 546 27.24 -23.11 -13.28
N LEU A 547 26.96 -23.97 -14.25
CA LEU A 547 25.86 -23.80 -15.20
C LEU A 547 24.73 -24.80 -14.85
N PHE A 548 23.61 -24.26 -14.37
CA PHE A 548 22.34 -24.98 -14.30
C PHE A 548 21.78 -25.12 -15.70
N ARG A 549 21.32 -26.31 -16.09
CA ARG A 549 20.97 -26.60 -17.49
C ARG A 549 19.89 -27.65 -17.61
N ASN A 550 19.16 -27.65 -18.73
CA ASN A 550 18.14 -28.67 -19.04
C ASN A 550 18.62 -29.80 -19.97
N TYR A 551 19.89 -29.76 -20.37
CA TYR A 551 20.51 -30.76 -21.25
C TYR A 551 21.66 -31.51 -20.55
N PRO A 552 22.09 -32.67 -21.07
CA PRO A 552 23.17 -33.44 -20.45
C PRO A 552 24.49 -32.64 -20.38
N VAL A 553 25.23 -32.83 -19.29
CA VAL A 553 26.53 -32.19 -19.06
C VAL A 553 27.53 -32.62 -20.16
N PRO A 554 28.25 -31.68 -20.82
CA PRO A 554 29.31 -32.02 -21.76
C PRO A 554 30.45 -32.80 -21.07
N GLU A 555 30.81 -33.96 -21.60
CA GLU A 555 31.83 -34.86 -21.03
C GLU A 555 33.26 -34.38 -21.27
N THR A 556 33.45 -33.42 -22.19
CA THR A 556 34.77 -32.90 -22.56
C THR A 556 35.28 -31.78 -21.66
N LYS A 557 34.65 -31.52 -20.51
CA LYS A 557 35.30 -30.77 -19.43
C LYS A 557 36.45 -31.61 -18.88
N THR A 558 37.56 -31.64 -19.62
CA THR A 558 38.90 -31.80 -19.07
C THR A 558 39.09 -30.64 -18.10
N SER A 559 38.59 -30.80 -16.89
CA SER A 559 38.87 -29.86 -15.82
C SER A 559 40.38 -29.79 -15.68
N THR A 560 40.92 -28.57 -15.66
CA THR A 560 42.11 -28.29 -14.86
C THR A 560 41.76 -28.70 -13.43
N GLU A 561 41.99 -29.97 -13.09
CA GLU A 561 41.70 -30.50 -11.76
C GLU A 561 42.55 -29.72 -10.75
N TYR A 562 41.90 -28.84 -9.99
CA TYR A 562 42.51 -28.29 -8.81
C TYR A 562 42.79 -29.45 -7.85
N LYS A 563 44.08 -29.72 -7.57
CA LYS A 563 44.47 -30.66 -6.53
C LYS A 563 43.82 -30.22 -5.23
N THR A 564 42.85 -30.99 -4.76
CA THR A 564 42.01 -30.63 -3.62
C THR A 564 42.19 -31.66 -2.51
N SER A 565 42.50 -31.19 -1.31
CA SER A 565 42.57 -32.00 -0.09
C SER A 565 41.23 -32.09 0.65
N ALA A 566 40.24 -31.29 0.24
CA ALA A 566 38.91 -31.21 0.83
C ALA A 566 37.89 -32.07 0.09
N SER A 567 36.97 -32.70 0.82
CA SER A 567 35.85 -33.45 0.26
C SER A 567 34.65 -32.52 0.05
N PHE A 568 34.39 -32.14 -1.20
CA PHE A 568 33.22 -31.34 -1.57
C PHE A 568 32.01 -32.22 -1.87
N LYS A 569 30.80 -31.72 -1.57
CA LYS A 569 29.57 -32.38 -1.99
C LYS A 569 29.50 -32.43 -3.52
N PRO A 570 29.13 -33.56 -4.14
CA PRO A 570 29.05 -33.66 -5.59
C PRO A 570 28.05 -32.65 -6.16
N LEU A 571 28.26 -32.26 -7.42
CA LEU A 571 27.29 -31.43 -8.14
C LEU A 571 26.03 -32.26 -8.40
N THR A 572 24.86 -31.64 -8.17
CA THR A 572 23.57 -32.27 -8.49
C THR A 572 23.46 -32.41 -10.00
N GLN A 573 23.06 -33.58 -10.48
CA GLN A 573 22.83 -33.81 -11.89
C GLN A 573 21.65 -32.96 -12.39
N PRO A 574 21.61 -32.57 -13.68
CA PRO A 574 20.52 -31.78 -14.24
C PRO A 574 19.12 -32.35 -13.95
N GLU A 575 19.00 -33.67 -13.85
CA GLU A 575 17.74 -34.41 -13.59
C GLU A 575 17.17 -34.18 -12.18
N ASP A 576 17.99 -33.73 -11.24
CA ASP A 576 17.61 -33.47 -9.85
C ASP A 576 17.62 -31.97 -9.49
N GLN A 577 17.96 -31.11 -10.45
CA GLN A 577 17.98 -29.67 -10.25
C GLN A 577 16.56 -29.09 -10.37
N LEU A 578 16.10 -28.42 -9.32
CA LEU A 578 14.82 -27.70 -9.32
C LEU A 578 14.95 -26.33 -10.00
N VAL A 579 13.96 -25.96 -10.82
CA VAL A 579 13.95 -24.71 -11.60
C VAL A 579 13.99 -23.48 -10.69
N TRP A 580 13.08 -23.40 -9.71
CA TRP A 580 13.01 -22.25 -8.80
C TRP A 580 14.31 -22.07 -8.01
N ARG A 581 14.97 -23.17 -7.64
CA ARG A 581 16.24 -23.14 -6.91
C ARG A 581 17.39 -22.68 -7.81
N ALA A 582 17.44 -23.12 -9.07
CA ALA A 582 18.41 -22.64 -10.04
C ALA A 582 18.26 -21.12 -10.27
N ALA A 583 17.02 -20.65 -10.45
CA ALA A 583 16.69 -19.23 -10.56
C ALA A 583 17.18 -18.44 -9.33
N ARG A 584 16.91 -18.96 -8.13
CA ARG A 584 17.30 -18.34 -6.86
C ARG A 584 18.81 -18.28 -6.65
N CYS A 585 19.52 -19.36 -6.99
CA CYS A 585 20.98 -19.42 -6.96
C CYS A 585 21.59 -18.36 -7.87
N SER A 586 21.05 -18.22 -9.10
CA SER A 586 21.52 -17.23 -10.05
C SER A 586 21.25 -15.81 -9.60
N GLY A 587 20.08 -15.52 -9.02
CA GLY A 587 19.68 -14.19 -8.57
C GLY A 587 20.15 -13.80 -7.15
N ALA A 588 21.02 -14.59 -6.51
CA ALA A 588 21.46 -14.36 -5.13
C ALA A 588 22.54 -13.27 -5.03
N ALA A 589 22.20 -12.04 -5.45
CA ALA A 589 23.12 -10.91 -5.48
C ALA A 589 23.74 -10.67 -4.09
N PRO A 590 25.09 -10.74 -3.95
CA PRO A 590 25.76 -10.45 -2.69
C PRO A 590 25.39 -9.05 -2.19
N THR A 591 25.35 -8.87 -0.86
CA THR A 591 24.87 -7.66 -0.15
C THR A 591 23.34 -7.43 -0.17
N TYR A 592 22.61 -7.96 -1.16
CA TYR A 592 21.15 -7.85 -1.24
C TYR A 592 20.47 -9.05 -0.59
N PHE A 593 20.93 -10.25 -0.91
CA PHE A 593 20.37 -11.50 -0.38
C PHE A 593 21.43 -12.36 0.29
N ARG A 594 20.99 -13.21 1.22
CA ARG A 594 21.85 -14.28 1.75
C ARG A 594 22.10 -15.36 0.69
N PRO A 595 23.29 -16.02 0.73
CA PRO A 595 23.59 -17.15 -0.15
C PRO A 595 22.58 -18.28 0.02
N ILE A 596 22.29 -19.01 -1.06
CA ILE A 596 21.43 -20.20 -1.01
C ILE A 596 22.30 -21.47 -1.07
N GLY A 597 22.49 -22.09 0.09
CA GLY A 597 23.36 -23.24 0.23
C GLY A 597 24.82 -22.90 -0.11
N ARG A 598 25.26 -23.26 -1.32
CA ARG A 598 26.65 -23.12 -1.79
C ARG A 598 26.82 -22.16 -2.97
N PHE A 599 25.75 -21.46 -3.34
CA PHE A 599 25.71 -20.61 -4.53
C PHE A 599 25.52 -19.13 -4.17
N LEU A 600 26.22 -18.29 -4.92
CA LEU A 600 26.04 -16.84 -5.03
C LEU A 600 25.63 -16.49 -6.46
N ASP A 601 25.24 -15.23 -6.68
CA ASP A 601 24.91 -14.70 -8.01
C ASP A 601 25.98 -15.05 -9.04
N GLY A 602 25.53 -15.49 -10.22
CA GLY A 602 26.40 -15.72 -11.37
C GLY A 602 27.08 -14.44 -11.88
N GLY A 603 26.55 -13.26 -11.52
CA GLY A 603 27.09 -11.95 -11.85
C GLY A 603 28.51 -11.70 -11.36
N LEU A 604 29.00 -12.45 -10.36
CA LEU A 604 30.39 -12.34 -9.90
C LEU A 604 31.41 -12.90 -10.90
N LEU A 605 31.01 -13.85 -11.75
CA LEU A 605 31.92 -14.53 -12.69
C LEU A 605 31.50 -14.34 -14.16
N ALA A 606 30.20 -14.36 -14.43
CA ALA A 606 29.62 -14.37 -15.77
C ALA A 606 28.35 -13.51 -15.83
N ASN A 607 28.43 -12.22 -15.47
CA ASN A 607 27.25 -11.34 -15.52
C ASN A 607 26.67 -11.19 -16.93
N ASN A 608 27.54 -11.19 -17.93
CA ASN A 608 27.18 -11.40 -19.33
C ASN A 608 27.55 -12.85 -19.71
N PRO A 609 26.57 -13.76 -19.89
CA PRO A 609 26.85 -15.17 -20.11
C PRO A 609 27.30 -15.49 -21.55
N THR A 610 27.51 -14.50 -22.43
CA THR A 610 27.69 -14.74 -23.87
C THR A 610 28.92 -15.59 -24.18
N LEU A 611 30.07 -15.27 -23.58
CA LEU A 611 31.31 -16.01 -23.81
C LEU A 611 31.21 -17.44 -23.24
N ASP A 612 30.69 -17.56 -22.01
CA ASP A 612 30.52 -18.85 -21.34
C ASP A 612 29.53 -19.75 -22.09
N ALA A 613 28.44 -19.17 -22.62
CA ALA A 613 27.44 -19.89 -23.40
C ALA A 613 28.02 -20.38 -24.74
N MET A 614 28.77 -19.54 -25.46
CA MET A 614 29.46 -19.96 -26.68
C MET A 614 30.45 -21.11 -26.41
N ALA A 615 31.19 -21.04 -25.31
CA ALA A 615 32.10 -22.10 -24.89
C ALA A 615 31.36 -23.41 -24.57
N GLU A 616 30.29 -23.35 -23.76
CA GLU A 616 29.49 -24.52 -23.39
C GLU A 616 28.81 -25.16 -24.63
N ILE A 617 28.31 -24.37 -25.58
CA ILE A 617 27.73 -24.87 -26.83
C ILE A 617 28.78 -25.58 -27.69
N HIS A 618 30.00 -25.00 -27.77
CA HIS A 618 31.11 -25.65 -28.45
C HIS A 618 31.47 -27.00 -27.80
N GLU A 619 31.55 -27.06 -26.47
CA GLU A 619 31.82 -28.30 -25.72
C GLU A 619 30.71 -29.35 -25.89
N TYR A 620 29.45 -28.91 -25.87
CA TYR A 620 28.29 -29.76 -26.12
C TYR A 620 28.38 -30.40 -27.51
N ASN A 621 28.64 -29.59 -28.55
CA ASN A 621 28.82 -30.07 -29.91
C ASN A 621 30.02 -31.03 -30.04
N LYS A 622 31.14 -30.74 -29.38
CA LYS A 622 32.32 -31.63 -29.35
C LYS A 622 31.99 -32.99 -28.71
N THR A 623 31.19 -32.97 -27.64
CA THR A 623 30.72 -34.20 -26.97
C THR A 623 29.81 -35.02 -27.90
N LEU A 624 28.90 -34.38 -28.63
CA LEU A 624 28.06 -35.07 -29.63
C LEU A 624 28.91 -35.72 -30.73
N ILE A 625 29.93 -35.02 -31.24
CA ILE A 625 30.87 -35.56 -32.23
C ILE A 625 31.58 -36.79 -31.68
N LYS A 626 32.07 -36.73 -30.44
CA LYS A 626 32.77 -37.85 -29.77
C LYS A 626 31.86 -39.07 -29.58
N LYS A 627 30.57 -38.85 -29.31
CA LYS A 627 29.54 -39.90 -29.20
C LYS A 627 29.06 -40.45 -30.54
N GLY A 628 29.65 -40.04 -31.66
CA GLY A 628 29.23 -40.47 -33.01
C GLY A 628 27.94 -39.83 -33.51
N ARG A 629 27.35 -38.88 -32.77
CA ARG A 629 26.08 -38.20 -33.08
C ARG A 629 26.30 -36.93 -33.91
N ARG A 630 27.12 -37.02 -34.96
CA ARG A 630 27.48 -35.85 -35.81
C ARG A 630 26.27 -35.20 -36.49
N GLN A 631 25.20 -35.96 -36.73
CA GLN A 631 23.99 -35.48 -37.42
C GLN A 631 23.18 -34.48 -36.59
N GLU A 632 23.39 -34.45 -35.27
CA GLU A 632 22.72 -33.55 -34.34
C GLU A 632 23.54 -32.27 -34.05
N VAL A 633 24.76 -32.20 -34.58
CA VAL A 633 25.64 -31.04 -34.38
C VAL A 633 25.12 -29.89 -35.22
N ARG A 634 24.81 -28.78 -34.56
CA ARG A 634 24.38 -27.54 -35.19
C ARG A 634 25.40 -26.45 -34.87
N LYS A 635 25.82 -25.70 -35.89
CA LYS A 635 26.73 -24.56 -35.69
C LYS A 635 25.92 -23.34 -35.25
N LEU A 636 26.50 -22.46 -34.46
CA LEU A 636 25.87 -21.17 -34.16
C LEU A 636 25.79 -20.34 -35.44
N GLY A 637 24.60 -19.87 -35.79
CA GLY A 637 24.35 -18.98 -36.93
C GLY A 637 24.01 -17.55 -36.54
N LEU A 638 23.73 -17.31 -35.25
CA LEU A 638 23.40 -15.99 -34.71
C LEU A 638 23.60 -15.97 -33.19
N VAL A 639 24.17 -14.89 -32.68
CA VAL A 639 24.24 -14.62 -31.23
C VAL A 639 23.62 -13.25 -30.94
N VAL A 640 22.65 -13.22 -30.04
CA VAL A 640 21.98 -12.01 -29.56
C VAL A 640 22.24 -11.86 -28.07
N SER A 641 22.88 -10.77 -27.65
CA SER A 641 23.14 -10.43 -26.26
C SER A 641 22.33 -9.19 -25.87
N LEU A 642 21.48 -9.33 -24.86
CA LEU A 642 20.64 -8.26 -24.33
C LEU A 642 21.15 -7.79 -22.97
N GLY A 643 21.36 -6.48 -22.84
CA GLY A 643 21.83 -5.84 -21.60
C GLY A 643 20.72 -5.16 -20.82
N THR A 644 20.88 -5.06 -19.50
CA THR A 644 19.91 -4.41 -18.59
C THR A 644 20.02 -2.87 -18.57
N GLY A 645 20.57 -2.27 -19.63
CA GLY A 645 20.80 -0.84 -19.76
C GLY A 645 22.13 -0.36 -19.17
N LYS A 646 22.71 0.65 -19.82
CA LYS A 646 23.98 1.27 -19.45
C LYS A 646 23.73 2.49 -18.57
N PRO A 647 24.35 2.58 -17.37
CA PRO A 647 24.25 3.79 -16.57
C PRO A 647 24.97 4.97 -17.27
N PRO A 648 24.61 6.23 -16.94
CA PRO A 648 25.34 7.39 -17.42
C PRO A 648 26.79 7.38 -16.91
N GLN A 649 27.72 7.87 -17.73
CA GLN A 649 29.12 8.02 -17.30
C GLN A 649 29.25 9.22 -16.36
N ILE A 650 29.76 8.98 -15.15
CA ILE A 650 29.96 10.00 -14.12
C ILE A 650 31.47 10.13 -13.85
N PRO A 651 32.03 11.35 -13.84
CA PRO A 651 33.44 11.53 -13.49
C PRO A 651 33.68 11.22 -12.01
N VAL A 652 34.68 10.38 -11.72
CA VAL A 652 35.11 10.07 -10.34
C VAL A 652 36.28 11.00 -9.98
N SER A 653 36.08 11.88 -8.99
CA SER A 653 37.11 12.78 -8.49
C SER A 653 38.09 12.03 -7.57
N SER A 654 39.21 11.56 -8.15
CA SER A 654 40.41 11.01 -7.48
C SER A 654 40.19 9.95 -6.37
N VAL A 655 40.50 8.69 -6.68
CA VAL A 655 40.55 7.59 -5.71
C VAL A 655 41.91 7.57 -5.01
N ASP A 656 42.14 8.53 -4.12
CA ASP A 656 43.42 8.64 -3.40
C ASP A 656 43.35 7.92 -2.05
N VAL A 657 43.81 6.67 -2.00
CA VAL A 657 43.75 5.81 -0.80
C VAL A 657 45.16 5.68 -0.18
N PHE A 658 45.75 6.80 0.24
CA PHE A 658 46.99 6.75 1.04
C PHE A 658 46.70 6.47 2.53
N ARG A 659 47.67 5.81 3.18
CA ARG A 659 47.65 5.43 4.60
C ARG A 659 47.67 6.70 5.46
N PRO A 660 46.63 6.98 6.27
CA PRO A 660 46.46 8.29 6.89
C PRO A 660 47.44 8.50 8.05
N SER A 661 48.04 9.67 8.12
CA SER A 661 48.86 10.12 9.27
C SER A 661 48.06 10.98 10.26
N ASN A 662 46.88 11.50 9.87
CA ASN A 662 46.02 12.35 10.70
C ASN A 662 44.54 11.90 10.77
N PRO A 663 43.79 12.21 11.85
CA PRO A 663 42.38 11.82 12.01
C PRO A 663 41.44 12.35 10.92
N TRP A 664 41.71 13.52 10.36
CA TRP A 664 40.91 14.11 9.26
C TRP A 664 41.17 13.42 7.91
N GLU A 665 42.37 12.89 7.69
CA GLU A 665 42.69 12.11 6.49
C GLU A 665 42.07 10.71 6.55
N LEU A 666 41.84 10.19 7.75
CA LEU A 666 41.18 8.90 7.98
C LEU A 666 39.76 8.87 7.40
N ALA A 667 39.01 9.96 7.49
CA ALA A 667 37.68 10.09 6.87
C ALA A 667 37.77 10.08 5.33
N LYS A 668 38.78 10.75 4.75
CA LYS A 668 39.03 10.73 3.30
C LYS A 668 39.48 9.35 2.82
N THR A 669 40.33 8.65 3.58
CA THR A 669 40.75 7.28 3.27
C THR A 669 39.58 6.29 3.38
N VAL A 670 38.69 6.42 4.36
CA VAL A 670 37.49 5.57 4.49
C VAL A 670 36.53 5.80 3.33
N PHE A 671 36.32 7.06 2.93
CA PHE A 671 35.52 7.39 1.75
C PHE A 671 36.16 6.84 0.47
N GLY A 672 37.46 7.06 0.27
CA GLY A 672 38.21 6.55 -0.88
C GLY A 672 38.26 5.02 -0.95
N ALA A 673 38.39 4.33 0.19
CA ALA A 673 38.36 2.87 0.26
C ALA A 673 36.97 2.30 -0.06
N ARG A 674 35.88 2.99 0.34
CA ARG A 674 34.52 2.61 -0.02
C ARG A 674 34.27 2.76 -1.52
N GLU A 675 34.67 3.88 -2.12
CA GLU A 675 34.55 4.11 -3.56
C GLU A 675 35.40 3.11 -4.36
N LEU A 676 36.63 2.83 -3.92
CA LEU A 676 37.47 1.79 -4.54
C LEU A 676 36.84 0.40 -4.43
N GLY A 677 36.26 0.06 -3.27
CA GLY A 677 35.51 -1.18 -3.08
C GLY A 677 34.31 -1.29 -4.02
N LYS A 678 33.54 -0.21 -4.20
CA LYS A 678 32.44 -0.14 -5.18
C LYS A 678 32.96 -0.36 -6.60
N MET A 679 34.03 0.34 -6.99
CA MET A 679 34.65 0.18 -8.32
C MET A 679 35.12 -1.24 -8.60
N VAL A 680 35.67 -1.95 -7.61
CA VAL A 680 36.06 -3.36 -7.78
C VAL A 680 34.83 -4.23 -8.05
N VAL A 681 33.74 -4.03 -7.30
CA VAL A 681 32.48 -4.76 -7.53
C VAL A 681 31.91 -4.43 -8.92
N ASP A 682 31.92 -3.15 -9.30
CA ASP A 682 31.45 -2.71 -10.63
C ASP A 682 32.29 -3.37 -11.74
N CYS A 683 33.61 -3.41 -11.62
CA CYS A 683 34.48 -4.11 -12.58
C CYS A 683 34.25 -5.62 -12.62
N CYS A 684 33.99 -6.27 -11.48
CA CYS A 684 33.71 -7.71 -11.43
C CYS A 684 32.35 -8.07 -12.01
N THR A 685 31.39 -7.14 -11.95
CA THR A 685 30.00 -7.38 -12.35
C THR A 685 29.61 -6.61 -13.62
N ASP A 686 30.57 -5.99 -14.32
CA ASP A 686 30.30 -5.29 -15.57
C ASP A 686 29.83 -6.30 -16.64
N ALA A 687 28.61 -6.09 -17.14
CA ALA A 687 28.03 -6.90 -18.21
C ALA A 687 28.24 -6.27 -19.61
N ASP A 688 28.63 -5.00 -19.64
CA ASP A 688 29.04 -4.30 -20.85
C ASP A 688 30.59 -4.21 -20.91
N GLY A 689 31.14 -3.42 -21.81
CA GLY A 689 32.58 -3.23 -21.92
C GLY A 689 33.33 -4.44 -22.51
N PRO A 690 34.47 -4.89 -21.93
CA PRO A 690 35.36 -5.87 -22.56
C PRO A 690 34.71 -7.21 -22.88
N ALA A 691 33.72 -7.65 -22.12
CA ALA A 691 33.02 -8.92 -22.37
C ALA A 691 32.31 -8.88 -23.74
N VAL A 692 31.67 -7.75 -24.07
CA VAL A 692 30.97 -7.53 -25.34
C VAL A 692 31.96 -7.47 -26.50
N ASP A 693 33.08 -6.77 -26.34
CA ASP A 693 34.08 -6.62 -27.41
C ASP A 693 34.77 -7.96 -27.72
N ARG A 694 35.07 -8.75 -26.68
CA ARG A 694 35.57 -10.12 -26.84
C ARG A 694 34.55 -10.97 -27.58
N ALA A 695 33.29 -10.99 -27.13
CA ALA A 695 32.25 -11.80 -27.76
C ALA A 695 32.07 -11.42 -29.24
N ARG A 696 32.07 -10.12 -29.55
CA ARG A 696 32.00 -9.60 -30.93
C ARG A 696 33.17 -10.10 -31.77
N ALA A 697 34.41 -9.93 -31.31
CA ALA A 697 35.60 -10.36 -32.06
C ALA A 697 35.63 -11.88 -32.32
N TRP A 698 35.22 -12.69 -31.33
CA TRP A 698 35.13 -14.15 -31.50
C TRP A 698 34.01 -14.57 -32.45
N CYS A 699 32.88 -13.86 -32.44
CA CYS A 699 31.78 -14.07 -33.38
C CYS A 699 32.21 -13.71 -34.81
N GLU A 700 32.89 -12.57 -35.00
CA GLU A 700 33.47 -12.15 -36.29
C GLU A 700 34.48 -13.18 -36.82
N MET A 701 35.33 -13.73 -35.94
CA MET A 701 36.29 -14.79 -36.30
C MET A 701 35.62 -16.10 -36.76
N THR A 702 34.39 -16.36 -36.31
CA THR A 702 33.64 -17.59 -36.61
C THR A 702 32.55 -17.39 -37.65
N ASP A 703 32.50 -16.21 -38.30
CA ASP A 703 31.48 -15.80 -39.26
C ASP A 703 30.05 -15.87 -38.69
N VAL A 704 29.90 -15.60 -37.39
CA VAL A 704 28.60 -15.56 -36.70
C VAL A 704 28.20 -14.10 -36.46
N PRO A 705 27.05 -13.65 -36.99
CA PRO A 705 26.51 -12.33 -36.66
C PRO A 705 26.26 -12.17 -35.16
N TYR A 706 26.76 -11.07 -34.58
CA TYR A 706 26.60 -10.74 -33.16
C TYR A 706 25.82 -9.43 -32.98
N PHE A 707 24.69 -9.51 -32.27
CA PHE A 707 23.87 -8.35 -31.93
C PHE A 707 23.94 -8.08 -30.43
N ARG A 708 24.49 -6.92 -30.05
CA ARG A 708 24.42 -6.40 -28.68
C ARG A 708 23.37 -5.30 -28.62
N LEU A 709 22.33 -5.49 -27.82
CA LEU A 709 21.28 -4.50 -27.57
C LEU A 709 21.28 -4.14 -26.09
N SER A 710 21.68 -2.91 -25.76
CA SER A 710 21.73 -2.40 -24.39
C SER A 710 21.53 -0.88 -24.42
N PRO A 711 20.36 -0.37 -23.98
CA PRO A 711 20.03 1.06 -24.09
C PRO A 711 20.87 1.90 -23.14
N GLN A 712 21.15 3.15 -23.53
CA GLN A 712 21.72 4.13 -22.62
C GLN A 712 20.61 4.71 -21.74
N LEU A 713 20.74 4.57 -20.41
CA LEU A 713 19.78 5.11 -19.46
C LEU A 713 20.18 6.55 -19.09
N HIS A 714 19.21 7.45 -18.97
CA HIS A 714 19.46 8.84 -18.56
C HIS A 714 19.77 8.97 -17.07
N THR A 715 19.30 8.03 -16.26
CA THR A 715 19.47 8.01 -14.81
C THR A 715 20.09 6.69 -14.35
N GLU A 716 20.83 6.74 -13.24
CA GLU A 716 21.35 5.53 -12.61
C GLU A 716 20.19 4.79 -11.93
N VAL A 717 19.88 3.58 -12.41
CA VAL A 717 18.85 2.71 -11.84
C VAL A 717 19.53 1.66 -10.97
N MET A 718 19.19 1.63 -9.69
CA MET A 718 19.74 0.66 -8.73
C MET A 718 19.18 -0.76 -8.96
N LEU A 719 19.88 -1.77 -8.46
CA LEU A 719 19.49 -3.19 -8.61
C LEU A 719 18.17 -3.55 -7.90
N ASP A 720 17.84 -2.84 -6.82
CA ASP A 720 16.62 -2.98 -6.00
C ASP A 720 15.73 -1.74 -6.05
N GLU A 721 15.75 -1.01 -7.17
CA GLU A 721 14.87 0.15 -7.37
C GLU A 721 13.38 -0.24 -7.26
N VAL A 722 12.64 0.49 -6.44
CA VAL A 722 11.21 0.26 -6.19
C VAL A 722 10.33 1.39 -6.70
N ASN A 723 10.90 2.54 -7.05
CA ASN A 723 10.16 3.69 -7.56
C ASN A 723 9.66 3.45 -8.99
N ASP A 724 8.34 3.36 -9.13
CA ASP A 724 7.67 3.15 -10.42
C ASP A 724 8.03 4.20 -11.46
N THR A 725 8.17 5.47 -11.07
CA THR A 725 8.52 6.55 -12.00
C THR A 725 9.92 6.36 -12.59
N VAL A 726 10.89 5.94 -11.77
CA VAL A 726 12.27 5.68 -12.23
C VAL A 726 12.29 4.49 -13.18
N LEU A 727 11.60 3.40 -12.83
CA LEU A 727 11.51 2.20 -13.67
C LEU A 727 10.77 2.48 -14.99
N VAL A 728 9.66 3.24 -14.96
CA VAL A 728 8.93 3.66 -16.16
C VAL A 728 9.80 4.54 -17.05
N ASN A 729 10.59 5.46 -16.48
CA ASN A 729 11.53 6.26 -17.26
C ASN A 729 12.63 5.40 -17.90
N ALA A 730 13.16 4.39 -17.20
CA ALA A 730 14.12 3.45 -17.80
C ALA A 730 13.51 2.63 -18.95
N LEU A 731 12.25 2.23 -18.81
CA LEU A 731 11.51 1.57 -19.89
C LEU A 731 11.22 2.51 -21.06
N TRP A 732 10.94 3.78 -20.78
CA TRP A 732 10.79 4.83 -21.78
C TRP A 732 12.09 5.06 -22.56
N ASP A 733 13.24 5.14 -21.87
CA ASP A 733 14.57 5.23 -22.48
C ASP A 733 14.85 4.02 -23.38
N THR A 734 14.43 2.83 -22.95
CA THR A 734 14.54 1.61 -23.75
C THR A 734 13.68 1.69 -25.01
N GLN A 735 12.49 2.28 -24.91
CA GLN A 735 11.57 2.48 -26.03
C GLN A 735 12.12 3.50 -27.04
N LEU A 736 12.74 4.59 -26.56
CA LEU A 736 13.49 5.54 -27.37
C LEU A 736 14.69 4.88 -28.07
N TYR A 737 15.43 4.01 -27.36
CA TYR A 737 16.55 3.27 -27.93
C TYR A 737 16.12 2.34 -29.06
N ILE A 738 15.04 1.58 -28.87
CA ILE A 738 14.46 0.70 -29.91
C ILE A 738 14.12 1.52 -31.16
N TYR A 739 13.54 2.70 -30.97
CA TYR A 739 13.23 3.61 -32.06
C TYR A 739 14.50 4.07 -32.81
N GLN A 740 15.49 4.58 -32.08
CA GLN A 740 16.75 5.07 -32.67
C GLN A 740 17.51 3.97 -33.42
N HIS A 741 17.35 2.71 -33.01
CA HIS A 741 18.05 1.55 -33.57
C HIS A 741 17.14 0.64 -34.40
N ARG A 742 16.02 1.16 -34.93
CA ARG A 742 15.03 0.36 -35.69
C ARG A 742 15.65 -0.49 -36.82
N GLU A 743 16.62 0.05 -37.54
CA GLU A 743 17.28 -0.65 -38.65
C GLU A 743 18.07 -1.88 -38.15
N GLN A 744 18.67 -1.77 -36.96
CA GLN A 744 19.36 -2.89 -36.32
C GLN A 744 18.37 -3.99 -35.90
N PHE A 745 17.18 -3.61 -35.42
CA PHE A 745 16.10 -4.58 -35.11
C PHE A 745 15.58 -5.25 -36.38
N GLU A 746 15.36 -4.50 -37.46
CA GLU A 746 14.94 -5.05 -38.76
C GLU A 746 15.97 -6.04 -39.31
N GLN A 747 17.27 -5.69 -39.25
CA GLN A 747 18.36 -6.61 -39.62
C GLN A 747 18.39 -7.86 -38.74
N LEU A 748 18.21 -7.70 -37.43
CA LEU A 748 18.10 -8.83 -36.50
C LEU A 748 16.95 -9.75 -36.89
N VAL A 749 15.75 -9.20 -37.14
CA VAL A 749 14.58 -9.99 -37.55
C VAL A 749 14.85 -10.71 -38.87
N GLN A 750 15.51 -10.08 -39.84
CA GLN A 750 15.91 -10.75 -41.08
C GLN A 750 16.82 -11.97 -40.83
N HIS A 751 17.76 -11.88 -39.89
CA HIS A 751 18.60 -13.02 -39.48
C HIS A 751 17.82 -14.09 -38.71
N LEU A 752 16.87 -13.68 -37.86
CA LEU A 752 15.94 -14.58 -37.18
C LEU A 752 14.95 -15.22 -38.15
N CYS A 753 14.76 -14.62 -39.33
CA CYS A 753 13.88 -15.11 -40.37
C CYS A 753 14.59 -15.90 -41.50
N ARG A 754 15.89 -16.16 -41.38
CA ARG A 754 16.65 -17.04 -42.28
C ARG A 754 16.94 -18.37 -41.59
#